data_AF-A0A1V6DAZ5-F1
#
_entry.id   AF-A0A1V6DAZ5-F1
#
_cell.length_a   1.000
_cell.length_b   1.000
_cell.length_c   1.000
_cell.angle_alpha   90.00
_cell.angle_beta   90.00
_cell.angle_gamma   90.00
#
_symmetry.space_group_name_H-M   'P 1'
#
loop_
_entity.id
_entity.type
_entity.pdbx_description
1 polymer ?
#
loop_
_entity_poly.entity_id
_entity_poly.type
_entity_poly.pdbx_seq_one_letter_code
_entity_poly.pdbx_strand_id
1 'polypeptide(L)'
;MKKSVFPALLAGLVLVPVGLAEPLSVSGRYPHLAVHNRNSGECGIGAVVPWADRLWAITYSPHCPSGSDDKLYEISPDLAIVTRPESIGGTPANRMIHRESNQLNIGPYFIDDKGNVRTIPYSKMFGRLTATARHLNDPAGKLYILDMEGLIYEVDVKTLEPKLLFKRPVPGWHGKGGYSGQGRLVVANNGEHPAGSVDKYKPFDYFIDPKPRSPEDAGALAEWDGKEWRLIERRQFLDVTGPGGILGPPDKDAPLWAIGWDKRSLLLKVCSQGKWHTYRMPIHDYSYTGSHGWHTEWPRIREVTGGRFLMNLHGGWFDFPGGLTAGKTGGLKPIATYLKITGDFCDWNGRLVFACDDTAKSGFSAGKIGLSDTLNSLNGQSCSNFWFTRWDDLPQAGKPAGWGGVWLGDTAKANEPSDPYLFTGYTQKMLHLSHKGEKDAAFTYELDKTGDGQWVEGGKITVPAGGYAFHLFPKDLDAQWIRLKSDQDVLVSAYFHYGPGGGAVTDAKPFAALADVDAEGAWTSAVFRSEGDDKILLGVLATPVDASGKAGEAKTCQVSPDMKFTPTGADSASAKFLREKTAIQHQVIEIDDASVIAMEGKLRARLPKGHPTAYDKPFATGWPRALREVVTERSLLNAAGSFFCAPRTISGGLARIKPVCTHNKRITDFCSWRGLLVIAGCSASAKADGHYFAGDDGKVGLWFGDIDDLWKMGKPRGVGGPWKDTAVQPGKASDRYLMAGYDKKTLRLNHDAKDDVSIQVEVEFAGLDLWRTYKTITVPAGQTVTHEFPEGFSAHWVRVKADKACKATAMFTYE
;
A
#
# COMPACT_ATOMS: atom_id res chain seq x y z
N MET A 1 9.13 -53.04 74.49
CA MET A 1 8.60 -52.66 73.17
C MET A 1 9.29 -51.38 72.72
N LYS A 2 10.34 -51.48 71.90
CA LYS A 2 11.03 -50.35 71.27
C LYS A 2 10.49 -50.24 69.84
N LYS A 3 9.76 -49.17 69.52
CA LYS A 3 9.25 -48.89 68.17
C LYS A 3 10.20 -47.91 67.48
N SER A 4 10.86 -48.40 66.46
CA SER A 4 11.65 -47.63 65.50
C SER A 4 10.71 -46.86 64.58
N VAL A 5 10.92 -45.55 64.42
CA VAL A 5 10.22 -44.70 63.45
C VAL A 5 11.20 -44.40 62.32
N PHE A 6 10.89 -44.89 61.12
CA PHE A 6 11.56 -44.51 59.87
C PHE A 6 10.99 -43.18 59.36
N PRO A 7 11.81 -42.22 58.89
CA PRO A 7 11.31 -41.05 58.20
C PRO A 7 10.98 -41.39 56.74
N ALA A 8 9.76 -41.08 56.32
CA ALA A 8 9.34 -41.19 54.93
C ALA A 8 9.91 -40.03 54.10
N LEU A 9 10.67 -40.36 53.05
CA LEU A 9 11.10 -39.42 52.02
C LEU A 9 9.88 -39.03 51.16
N LEU A 10 9.46 -37.76 51.23
CA LEU A 10 8.55 -37.17 50.24
C LEU A 10 9.37 -36.83 48.99
N ALA A 11 9.20 -37.60 47.92
CA ALA A 11 9.69 -37.23 46.59
C ALA A 11 8.77 -36.14 46.02
N GLY A 12 9.27 -34.91 45.95
CA GLY A 12 8.59 -33.81 45.27
C GLY A 12 8.53 -34.07 43.76
N LEU A 13 7.32 -34.21 43.22
CA LEU A 13 7.07 -34.24 41.79
C LEU A 13 7.35 -32.83 41.23
N VAL A 14 8.52 -32.63 40.63
CA VAL A 14 8.79 -31.43 39.83
C VAL A 14 7.97 -31.56 38.55
N LEU A 15 6.81 -30.88 38.52
CA LEU A 15 6.07 -30.63 37.29
C LEU A 15 6.93 -29.71 36.43
N VAL A 16 7.65 -30.29 35.47
CA VAL A 16 8.22 -29.54 34.35
C VAL A 16 7.04 -28.97 33.57
N PRO A 17 6.93 -27.64 33.37
CA PRO A 17 5.93 -27.11 32.49
C PRO A 17 6.20 -27.68 31.10
N VAL A 18 5.27 -28.47 30.60
CA VAL A 18 5.22 -28.83 29.18
C VAL A 18 5.02 -27.51 28.45
N GLY A 19 6.10 -26.95 27.92
CA GLY A 19 6.02 -25.75 27.09
C GLY A 19 5.06 -26.04 25.93
N LEU A 20 3.99 -25.25 25.82
CA LEU A 20 3.18 -25.24 24.61
C LEU A 20 4.12 -24.94 23.44
N ALA A 21 4.06 -25.74 22.37
CA ALA A 21 4.84 -25.49 21.18
C ALA A 21 4.57 -24.06 20.68
N GLU A 22 5.61 -23.32 20.31
CA GLU A 22 5.43 -21.97 19.79
C GLU A 22 4.51 -22.00 18.55
N PRO A 23 3.51 -21.12 18.45
CA PRO A 23 2.64 -21.07 17.30
C PRO A 23 3.42 -20.85 16.00
N LEU A 24 3.06 -21.56 14.94
CA LEU A 24 3.71 -21.45 13.64
C LEU A 24 3.67 -19.99 13.14
N SER A 25 4.85 -19.46 12.84
CA SER A 25 5.04 -18.13 12.26
C SER A 25 5.85 -18.23 10.97
N VAL A 26 5.38 -17.57 9.92
CA VAL A 26 6.12 -17.38 8.66
C VAL A 26 6.18 -15.89 8.41
N SER A 27 7.39 -15.31 8.44
CA SER A 27 7.61 -13.85 8.26
C SER A 27 6.80 -12.96 9.21
N GLY A 28 6.55 -13.42 10.44
CA GLY A 28 5.76 -12.67 11.42
C GLY A 28 4.24 -12.78 11.21
N ARG A 29 3.79 -13.68 10.32
CA ARG A 29 2.39 -14.04 10.12
C ARG A 29 2.08 -15.34 10.83
N TYR A 30 0.96 -15.35 11.53
CA TYR A 30 0.45 -16.52 12.24
C TYR A 30 -0.82 -17.00 11.54
N PRO A 31 -0.76 -18.05 10.70
CA PRO A 31 -1.91 -18.48 9.90
C PRO A 31 -3.15 -18.83 10.74
N HIS A 32 -2.94 -19.28 11.98
CA HIS A 32 -4.02 -19.62 12.91
C HIS A 32 -4.77 -18.38 13.44
N LEU A 33 -4.16 -17.18 13.40
CA LEU A 33 -4.78 -15.91 13.80
C LEU A 33 -5.63 -15.27 12.69
N ALA A 34 -5.71 -15.87 11.50
CA ALA A 34 -6.47 -15.30 10.40
C ALA A 34 -7.97 -15.17 10.74
N VAL A 35 -8.49 -13.96 10.56
CA VAL A 35 -9.88 -13.58 10.80
C VAL A 35 -10.66 -13.51 9.48
N HIS A 36 -11.97 -13.72 9.53
CA HIS A 36 -12.82 -13.82 8.35
C HIS A 36 -14.30 -13.59 8.66
N ASN A 37 -15.09 -13.33 7.60
CA ASN A 37 -16.54 -13.19 7.66
C ASN A 37 -17.22 -13.99 6.53
N ARG A 38 -18.47 -14.43 6.69
CA ARG A 38 -19.20 -15.32 5.75
C ARG A 38 -19.87 -14.54 4.63
N ASN A 39 -20.51 -13.42 4.98
CA ASN A 39 -21.52 -12.78 4.12
C ASN A 39 -21.03 -11.48 3.48
N SER A 40 -19.74 -11.17 3.59
CA SER A 40 -19.20 -9.88 3.17
C SER A 40 -18.10 -9.97 2.11
N GLY A 41 -17.99 -8.89 1.36
CA GLY A 41 -17.05 -8.69 0.27
C GLY A 41 -15.62 -8.35 0.68
N GLU A 42 -15.38 -8.03 1.95
CA GLU A 42 -14.10 -7.59 2.54
C GLU A 42 -14.09 -7.96 4.02
N CYS A 43 -12.92 -8.18 4.60
CA CYS A 43 -12.74 -8.45 6.03
C CYS A 43 -11.46 -7.78 6.53
N GLY A 44 -11.42 -6.46 6.55
CA GLY A 44 -10.28 -5.70 7.08
C GLY A 44 -10.28 -5.65 8.61
N ILE A 45 -9.12 -5.50 9.23
CA ILE A 45 -8.99 -5.24 10.67
C ILE A 45 -8.96 -3.72 10.88
N GLY A 46 -10.05 -3.15 11.39
CA GLY A 46 -10.25 -1.70 11.46
C GLY A 46 -9.50 -1.02 12.62
N ALA A 47 -9.27 -1.75 13.71
CA ALA A 47 -8.54 -1.25 14.87
C ALA A 47 -7.84 -2.39 15.63
N VAL A 48 -6.69 -2.06 16.23
CA VAL A 48 -5.94 -2.94 17.14
C VAL A 48 -5.45 -2.18 18.37
N VAL A 49 -5.79 -2.66 19.58
CA VAL A 49 -5.50 -1.95 20.83
C VAL A 49 -5.05 -2.89 21.94
N PRO A 50 -3.85 -2.69 22.51
CA PRO A 50 -3.45 -3.29 23.77
C PRO A 50 -4.28 -2.71 24.92
N TRP A 51 -5.02 -3.55 25.64
CA TRP A 51 -5.84 -3.12 26.76
C TRP A 51 -6.14 -4.31 27.69
N ALA A 52 -6.07 -4.10 29.00
CA ALA A 52 -6.36 -5.13 30.02
C ALA A 52 -5.57 -6.45 29.78
N ASP A 53 -4.26 -6.35 29.55
CA ASP A 53 -3.33 -7.48 29.28
C ASP A 53 -3.71 -8.37 28.08
N ARG A 54 -4.51 -7.82 27.17
CA ARG A 54 -4.96 -8.45 25.93
C ARG A 54 -4.70 -7.54 24.75
N LEU A 55 -4.67 -8.14 23.56
CA LEU A 55 -4.73 -7.42 22.31
C LEU A 55 -6.17 -7.51 21.77
N TRP A 56 -6.84 -6.38 21.69
CA TRP A 56 -8.20 -6.28 21.16
C TRP A 56 -8.14 -5.91 19.68
N ALA A 57 -8.92 -6.61 18.87
CA ALA A 57 -9.02 -6.33 17.44
C ALA A 57 -10.49 -6.38 16.98
N ILE A 58 -10.83 -5.55 15.99
CA ILE A 58 -12.18 -5.52 15.43
C ILE A 58 -12.09 -5.61 13.90
N THR A 59 -12.86 -6.52 13.32
CA THR A 59 -12.98 -6.59 11.85
C THR A 59 -14.14 -5.77 11.34
N TYR A 60 -14.11 -5.48 10.05
CA TYR A 60 -15.16 -4.74 9.38
C TYR A 60 -15.51 -5.30 8.01
N SER A 61 -16.77 -5.07 7.63
CA SER A 61 -17.32 -5.26 6.28
C SER A 61 -17.53 -3.92 5.60
N PRO A 62 -17.57 -3.84 4.27
CA PRO A 62 -17.88 -2.60 3.59
C PRO A 62 -19.39 -2.33 3.69
N HIS A 63 -19.76 -1.07 3.91
CA HIS A 63 -21.15 -0.59 3.85
C HIS A 63 -22.16 -1.27 4.81
N CYS A 64 -21.76 -1.61 6.04
CA CYS A 64 -22.61 -2.26 7.05
C CYS A 64 -22.93 -1.35 8.27
N PRO A 65 -23.77 -0.30 8.12
CA PRO A 65 -24.10 0.63 9.21
C PRO A 65 -25.04 0.07 10.28
N SER A 66 -25.61 -1.12 10.06
CA SER A 66 -26.55 -1.80 10.97
C SER A 66 -25.97 -3.04 11.66
N GLY A 67 -24.66 -3.25 11.55
CA GLY A 67 -24.00 -4.49 11.95
C GLY A 67 -23.79 -5.47 10.79
N SER A 68 -23.00 -6.49 11.06
CA SER A 68 -22.59 -7.55 10.11
C SER A 68 -22.22 -8.82 10.89
N ASP A 69 -21.65 -9.81 10.19
CA ASP A 69 -21.05 -10.99 10.81
C ASP A 69 -19.58 -10.81 11.22
N ASP A 70 -19.02 -9.60 11.07
CA ASP A 70 -17.71 -9.24 11.63
C ASP A 70 -17.65 -9.33 13.15
N LYS A 71 -16.43 -9.43 13.66
CA LYS A 71 -16.17 -9.85 15.03
C LYS A 71 -15.29 -8.88 15.79
N LEU A 72 -15.59 -8.77 17.08
CA LEU A 72 -14.65 -8.32 18.10
C LEU A 72 -13.85 -9.54 18.58
N TYR A 73 -12.53 -9.41 18.58
CA TYR A 73 -11.59 -10.44 19.00
C TYR A 73 -10.81 -9.98 20.23
N GLU A 74 -10.57 -10.92 21.12
CA GLU A 74 -9.61 -10.82 22.22
C GLU A 74 -8.48 -11.80 21.93
N ILE A 75 -7.23 -11.33 21.96
CA ILE A 75 -6.04 -12.15 21.76
C ILE A 75 -5.18 -12.12 23.03
N SER A 76 -4.87 -13.30 23.56
CA SER A 76 -4.04 -13.48 24.76
C SER A 76 -2.55 -13.49 24.42
N PRO A 77 -1.64 -13.25 25.39
CA PRO A 77 -0.20 -13.21 25.17
C PRO A 77 0.43 -14.44 24.50
N ASP A 78 -0.18 -15.61 24.67
CA ASP A 78 0.18 -16.89 24.02
C ASP A 78 -0.39 -17.05 22.60
N LEU A 79 -1.00 -15.98 22.04
CA LEU A 79 -1.60 -15.94 20.71
C LEU A 79 -2.80 -16.88 20.55
N ALA A 80 -3.53 -17.16 21.63
CA ALA A 80 -4.89 -17.67 21.53
C ALA A 80 -5.85 -16.52 21.16
N ILE A 81 -6.75 -16.78 20.21
CA ILE A 81 -7.74 -15.83 19.74
C ILE A 81 -9.14 -16.28 20.15
N VAL A 82 -9.92 -15.37 20.72
CA VAL A 82 -11.30 -15.60 21.15
C VAL A 82 -12.22 -14.60 20.46
N THR A 83 -13.25 -15.12 19.80
CA THR A 83 -14.37 -14.30 19.32
C THR A 83 -15.27 -13.93 20.49
N ARG A 84 -15.48 -12.64 20.71
CA ARG A 84 -16.31 -12.14 21.80
C ARG A 84 -17.80 -12.32 21.50
N PRO A 85 -18.60 -12.90 22.41
CA PRO A 85 -20.03 -13.11 22.19
C PRO A 85 -20.84 -11.82 22.09
N GLU A 86 -20.31 -10.70 22.60
CA GLU A 86 -20.95 -9.39 22.56
C GLU A 86 -20.92 -8.74 21.17
N SER A 87 -20.23 -9.36 20.21
CA SER A 87 -19.99 -8.81 18.88
C SER A 87 -21.26 -8.74 18.01
N ILE A 88 -21.50 -7.56 17.45
CA ILE A 88 -22.59 -7.23 16.52
C ILE A 88 -22.10 -6.77 15.13
N GLY A 89 -20.78 -6.88 14.87
CA GLY A 89 -20.15 -6.55 13.59
C GLY A 89 -20.27 -5.08 13.16
N GLY A 90 -20.30 -4.83 11.85
CA GLY A 90 -20.52 -3.53 11.20
C GLY A 90 -19.33 -3.06 10.35
N THR A 91 -19.21 -1.75 10.18
CA THR A 91 -18.01 -1.12 9.57
C THR A 91 -17.21 -0.24 10.56
N PRO A 92 -16.68 -0.78 11.67
CA PRO A 92 -15.96 0.01 12.66
C PRO A 92 -14.45 0.10 12.39
N ALA A 93 -13.87 1.27 12.65
CA ALA A 93 -12.42 1.50 12.74
C ALA A 93 -12.04 2.52 13.83
N ASN A 94 -13.03 3.03 14.56
CA ASN A 94 -12.83 3.94 15.68
C ASN A 94 -12.26 3.20 16.89
N ARG A 95 -11.39 3.89 17.63
CA ARG A 95 -10.89 3.45 18.92
C ARG A 95 -10.39 4.63 19.75
N MET A 96 -10.57 4.55 21.06
CA MET A 96 -10.02 5.49 22.04
C MET A 96 -9.93 4.80 23.41
N ILE A 97 -8.80 4.95 24.09
CA ILE A 97 -8.71 4.65 25.52
C ILE A 97 -9.15 5.91 26.27
N HIS A 98 -10.31 5.84 26.90
CA HIS A 98 -10.90 6.93 27.66
C HIS A 98 -10.36 6.90 29.10
N ARG A 99 -9.40 7.79 29.39
CA ARG A 99 -8.62 7.80 30.65
C ARG A 99 -9.52 7.97 31.88
N GLU A 100 -10.52 8.84 31.78
CA GLU A 100 -11.36 9.29 32.88
C GLU A 100 -12.33 8.22 33.36
N SER A 101 -12.75 7.32 32.47
CA SER A 101 -13.63 6.20 32.81
C SER A 101 -12.90 4.86 32.86
N ASN A 102 -11.59 4.85 32.62
CA ASN A 102 -10.73 3.67 32.56
C ASN A 102 -11.31 2.57 31.65
N GLN A 103 -11.70 2.95 30.43
CA GLN A 103 -12.32 2.05 29.46
C GLN A 103 -11.73 2.25 28.06
N LEU A 104 -11.63 1.15 27.31
CA LEU A 104 -11.42 1.17 25.87
C LEU A 104 -12.76 1.28 25.15
N ASN A 105 -12.95 2.34 24.37
CA ASN A 105 -13.95 2.35 23.30
C ASN A 105 -13.32 1.82 22.01
N ILE A 106 -13.91 0.78 21.41
CA ILE A 106 -13.51 0.22 20.12
C ILE A 106 -14.77 -0.18 19.36
N GLY A 107 -15.03 0.41 18.18
CA GLY A 107 -16.32 0.22 17.53
C GLY A 107 -17.49 0.69 18.41
N PRO A 108 -18.59 -0.09 18.47
CA PRO A 108 -19.72 0.14 19.38
C PRO A 108 -19.49 -0.40 20.81
N TYR A 109 -18.29 -0.89 21.12
CA TYR A 109 -17.98 -1.58 22.37
C TYR A 109 -17.24 -0.67 23.37
N PHE A 110 -17.53 -0.89 24.65
CA PHE A 110 -16.84 -0.30 25.78
C PHE A 110 -16.33 -1.41 26.68
N ILE A 111 -15.02 -1.45 26.90
CA ILE A 111 -14.32 -2.54 27.56
C ILE A 111 -13.63 -1.98 28.80
N ASP A 112 -13.95 -2.50 29.97
CA ASP A 112 -13.30 -2.08 31.22
C ASP A 112 -11.90 -2.68 31.39
N ASP A 113 -11.21 -2.31 32.47
CA ASP A 113 -9.87 -2.79 32.83
C ASP A 113 -9.80 -4.28 33.21
N LYS A 114 -10.95 -4.96 33.30
CA LYS A 114 -11.07 -6.40 33.54
C LYS A 114 -11.47 -7.16 32.27
N GLY A 115 -11.63 -6.47 31.14
CA GLY A 115 -12.05 -7.07 29.88
C GLY A 115 -13.55 -7.35 29.76
N ASN A 116 -14.40 -6.78 30.63
CA ASN A 116 -15.85 -6.90 30.47
C ASN A 116 -16.32 -5.98 29.35
N VAL A 117 -17.09 -6.53 28.40
CA VAL A 117 -17.55 -5.81 27.22
C VAL A 117 -19.00 -5.37 27.39
N ARG A 118 -19.27 -4.10 27.10
CA ARG A 118 -20.62 -3.54 26.96
C ARG A 118 -20.81 -3.01 25.54
N THR A 119 -22.00 -3.22 24.97
CA THR A 119 -22.27 -2.95 23.56
C THR A 119 -23.38 -1.91 23.40
N ILE A 120 -23.14 -0.88 22.57
CA ILE A 120 -24.20 0.00 22.08
C ILE A 120 -24.82 -0.62 20.84
N PRO A 121 -26.12 -0.99 20.84
CA PRO A 121 -26.74 -1.56 19.65
C PRO A 121 -26.86 -0.51 18.54
N TYR A 122 -26.68 -0.93 17.27
CA TYR A 122 -26.84 -0.06 16.10
C TYR A 122 -28.26 0.52 15.94
N SER A 123 -29.26 -0.02 16.65
CA SER A 123 -30.59 0.60 16.73
C SER A 123 -30.59 1.91 17.52
N LYS A 124 -29.62 2.11 18.43
CA LYS A 124 -29.40 3.36 19.18
C LYS A 124 -28.31 4.23 18.56
N MET A 125 -27.25 3.62 18.02
CA MET A 125 -26.13 4.32 17.38
C MET A 125 -25.85 3.72 16.01
N PHE A 126 -26.68 4.07 15.04
CA PHE A 126 -26.55 3.62 13.66
C PHE A 126 -25.33 4.28 13.00
N GLY A 127 -24.62 3.55 12.14
CA GLY A 127 -23.54 4.13 11.34
C GLY A 127 -22.33 3.23 11.18
N ARG A 128 -21.43 3.65 10.29
CA ARG A 128 -20.12 3.03 10.08
C ARG A 128 -19.09 3.79 10.91
N LEU A 129 -18.81 3.32 12.12
CA LEU A 129 -18.10 4.09 13.15
C LEU A 129 -16.60 4.23 12.82
N THR A 130 -16.11 5.44 12.55
CA THR A 130 -14.77 5.64 11.96
C THR A 130 -13.78 6.31 12.91
N ALA A 131 -14.25 7.21 13.77
CA ALA A 131 -13.42 7.88 14.75
C ALA A 131 -14.13 8.07 16.11
N THR A 132 -13.32 8.14 17.16
CA THR A 132 -13.74 8.50 18.52
C THR A 132 -12.88 9.66 18.99
N ALA A 133 -13.51 10.71 19.52
CA ALA A 133 -12.81 11.90 19.98
C ALA A 133 -13.26 12.30 21.39
N ARG A 134 -12.37 12.93 22.16
CA ARG A 134 -12.68 13.44 23.49
C ARG A 134 -13.71 14.57 23.41
N HIS A 135 -14.68 14.61 24.33
CA HIS A 135 -15.71 15.64 24.29
C HIS A 135 -15.14 17.03 24.68
N LEU A 136 -15.63 18.11 24.06
CA LEU A 136 -15.09 19.47 24.30
C LEU A 136 -15.44 20.02 25.69
N ASN A 137 -16.71 19.89 26.09
CA ASN A 137 -17.23 20.51 27.33
C ASN A 137 -17.36 19.57 28.54
N ASP A 138 -17.60 18.27 28.33
CA ASP A 138 -17.64 17.22 29.36
C ASP A 138 -16.71 16.05 29.00
N PRO A 139 -15.38 16.27 29.01
CA PRO A 139 -14.40 15.25 28.66
C PRO A 139 -14.33 14.08 29.65
N ALA A 140 -14.95 14.18 30.83
CA ALA A 140 -14.91 13.13 31.85
C ALA A 140 -16.11 12.18 31.77
N GLY A 141 -17.28 12.69 31.38
CA GLY A 141 -18.51 11.91 31.22
C GLY A 141 -18.80 11.45 29.80
N LYS A 142 -18.24 12.13 28.79
CA LYS A 142 -18.66 11.92 27.40
C LYS A 142 -17.50 11.85 26.41
N LEU A 143 -17.81 11.22 25.28
CA LEU A 143 -16.99 11.23 24.07
C LEU A 143 -17.84 11.50 22.83
N TYR A 144 -17.20 11.85 21.73
CA TYR A 144 -17.82 11.87 20.39
C TYR A 144 -17.52 10.57 19.65
N ILE A 145 -18.52 9.99 19.00
CA ILE A 145 -18.35 8.91 18.02
C ILE A 145 -18.85 9.41 16.67
N LEU A 146 -18.00 9.27 15.66
CA LEU A 146 -18.25 9.74 14.31
C LEU A 146 -18.43 8.56 13.38
N ASP A 147 -19.35 8.70 12.43
CA ASP A 147 -19.54 7.74 11.36
C ASP A 147 -18.97 8.21 10.02
N MET A 148 -18.96 7.30 9.04
CA MET A 148 -18.41 7.56 7.72
C MET A 148 -19.27 8.51 6.88
N GLU A 149 -20.59 8.52 7.06
CA GLU A 149 -21.52 9.37 6.33
C GLU A 149 -21.72 10.77 6.94
N GLY A 150 -21.08 11.05 8.07
CA GLY A 150 -21.09 12.33 8.76
C GLY A 150 -22.07 12.43 9.93
N LEU A 151 -22.61 11.32 10.44
CA LEU A 151 -23.29 11.33 11.73
C LEU A 151 -22.26 11.51 12.85
N ILE A 152 -22.60 12.36 13.82
CA ILE A 152 -21.77 12.62 15.00
C ILE A 152 -22.64 12.47 16.23
N TYR A 153 -22.25 11.57 17.13
CA TYR A 153 -22.93 11.30 18.39
C TYR A 153 -22.10 11.81 19.56
N GLU A 154 -22.73 12.37 20.60
CA GLU A 154 -22.16 12.36 21.95
C GLU A 154 -22.63 11.08 22.67
N VAL A 155 -21.74 10.45 23.43
CA VAL A 155 -22.05 9.22 24.16
C VAL A 155 -21.60 9.36 25.60
N ASP A 156 -22.50 9.08 26.54
CA ASP A 156 -22.18 8.99 27.96
C ASP A 156 -21.44 7.67 28.25
N VAL A 157 -20.23 7.73 28.78
CA VAL A 157 -19.34 6.56 28.95
C VAL A 157 -19.80 5.61 30.07
N LYS A 158 -20.72 6.03 30.93
CA LYS A 158 -21.24 5.23 32.04
C LYS A 158 -22.53 4.52 31.65
N THR A 159 -23.48 5.24 31.06
CA THR A 159 -24.79 4.71 30.67
C THR A 159 -24.81 4.12 29.26
N LEU A 160 -23.86 4.52 28.41
CA LEU A 160 -23.78 4.19 26.98
C LEU A 160 -24.98 4.69 26.17
N GLU A 161 -25.65 5.74 26.63
CA GLU A 161 -26.74 6.37 25.89
C GLU A 161 -26.15 7.35 24.85
N PRO A 162 -26.38 7.10 23.54
CA PRO A 162 -25.94 7.99 22.48
C PRO A 162 -26.96 9.10 22.23
N LYS A 163 -26.49 10.31 21.95
CA LYS A 163 -27.30 11.42 21.44
C LYS A 163 -26.72 11.91 20.13
N LEU A 164 -27.51 11.83 19.06
CA LEU A 164 -27.14 12.35 17.76
C LEU A 164 -27.07 13.88 17.81
N LEU A 165 -25.90 14.44 17.46
CA LEU A 165 -25.65 15.88 17.42
C LEU A 165 -25.79 16.46 16.02
N PHE A 166 -25.23 15.78 15.02
CA PHE A 166 -25.20 16.26 13.64
C PHE A 166 -25.52 15.15 12.65
N LYS A 167 -26.28 15.50 11.62
CA LYS A 167 -26.51 14.70 10.41
C LYS A 167 -25.76 15.33 9.25
N ARG A 168 -24.49 14.94 9.13
CA ARG A 168 -23.58 15.38 8.07
C ARG A 168 -23.42 16.91 8.03
N PRO A 169 -22.64 17.46 8.95
CA PRO A 169 -22.44 18.90 9.02
C PRO A 169 -21.51 19.45 7.93
N VAL A 170 -20.68 18.59 7.31
CA VAL A 170 -19.60 18.99 6.40
C VAL A 170 -19.63 18.24 5.05
N PRO A 171 -18.98 18.76 3.99
CA PRO A 171 -18.92 18.13 2.68
C PRO A 171 -18.14 16.81 2.65
N GLY A 172 -18.29 16.05 1.55
CA GLY A 172 -17.71 14.70 1.39
C GLY A 172 -18.59 13.60 2.00
N TRP A 173 -18.31 12.34 1.68
CA TRP A 173 -19.16 11.17 1.99
C TRP A 173 -18.45 10.02 2.68
N HIS A 174 -17.13 10.10 2.79
CA HIS A 174 -16.32 9.02 3.31
C HIS A 174 -15.43 9.55 4.44
N GLY A 175 -16.08 9.80 5.58
CA GLY A 175 -15.46 10.23 6.83
C GLY A 175 -14.54 9.15 7.37
N LYS A 176 -13.31 9.52 7.72
CA LYS A 176 -12.25 8.56 8.08
C LYS A 176 -11.65 8.84 9.46
N GLY A 177 -11.37 10.10 9.76
CA GLY A 177 -10.65 10.52 10.96
C GLY A 177 -11.40 11.58 11.73
N GLY A 178 -11.15 11.63 13.04
CA GLY A 178 -11.78 12.58 13.93
C GLY A 178 -11.00 12.71 15.23
N TYR A 179 -10.75 13.95 15.68
CA TYR A 179 -9.98 14.21 16.89
C TYR A 179 -10.38 15.54 17.52
N SER A 180 -10.22 15.65 18.84
CA SER A 180 -10.42 16.90 19.57
C SER A 180 -9.10 17.44 20.10
N GLY A 181 -8.91 18.75 20.05
CA GLY A 181 -7.76 19.45 20.64
C GLY A 181 -7.85 20.95 20.38
N GLN A 182 -7.15 21.80 21.15
CA GLN A 182 -7.19 23.26 20.97
C GLN A 182 -8.61 23.84 20.90
N GLY A 183 -9.52 23.31 21.73
CA GLY A 183 -10.91 23.75 21.84
C GLY A 183 -11.82 23.40 20.65
N ARG A 184 -11.43 22.47 19.77
CA ARG A 184 -12.22 22.11 18.59
C ARG A 184 -12.27 20.61 18.33
N LEU A 185 -13.35 20.15 17.71
CA LEU A 185 -13.48 18.84 17.09
C LEU A 185 -13.11 18.99 15.61
N VAL A 186 -12.16 18.20 15.12
CA VAL A 186 -11.72 18.18 13.73
C VAL A 186 -12.14 16.87 13.09
N VAL A 187 -12.62 16.93 11.85
CA VAL A 187 -13.09 15.77 11.08
C VAL A 187 -12.43 15.73 9.70
N ALA A 188 -12.10 14.52 9.24
CA ALA A 188 -11.48 14.25 7.94
C ALA A 188 -12.34 13.34 7.08
N ASN A 189 -12.44 13.67 5.79
CA ASN A 189 -13.20 12.94 4.78
C ASN A 189 -12.38 12.82 3.49
N ASN A 190 -12.42 11.66 2.82
CA ASN A 190 -11.60 11.38 1.65
C ASN A 190 -12.37 11.12 0.34
N GLY A 191 -13.68 11.30 0.26
CA GLY A 191 -14.42 10.88 -0.94
C GLY A 191 -15.72 11.64 -1.21
N GLU A 192 -16.15 11.65 -2.48
CA GLU A 192 -17.36 12.36 -2.95
C GLU A 192 -18.51 11.44 -3.34
N HIS A 193 -18.33 10.12 -3.24
CA HIS A 193 -19.38 9.16 -3.59
C HIS A 193 -20.20 8.74 -2.37
N PRO A 194 -21.53 8.97 -2.36
CA PRO A 194 -22.39 8.49 -1.29
C PRO A 194 -22.44 6.96 -1.23
N ALA A 195 -22.62 6.43 -0.02
CA ALA A 195 -23.11 5.07 0.16
C ALA A 195 -24.62 5.00 -0.18
N GLY A 196 -25.10 3.82 -0.59
CA GLY A 196 -26.53 3.63 -0.88
C GLY A 196 -27.46 3.80 0.35
N SER A 197 -26.91 3.76 1.56
CA SER A 197 -27.64 3.89 2.84
C SER A 197 -27.98 5.35 3.22
N VAL A 198 -27.47 6.34 2.48
CA VAL A 198 -27.44 7.74 2.94
C VAL A 198 -28.80 8.41 3.03
N ASP A 199 -29.80 7.93 2.28
CA ASP A 199 -31.13 8.55 2.26
C ASP A 199 -31.82 8.50 3.62
N LYS A 200 -31.48 7.50 4.44
CA LYS A 200 -32.00 7.34 5.81
C LYS A 200 -31.63 8.51 6.73
N TYR A 201 -30.61 9.30 6.37
CA TYR A 201 -30.11 10.40 7.18
C TYR A 201 -30.68 11.76 6.78
N LYS A 202 -31.51 11.83 5.74
CA LYS A 202 -32.12 13.09 5.30
C LYS A 202 -33.18 13.59 6.31
N PRO A 203 -33.38 14.93 6.42
CA PRO A 203 -32.57 15.99 5.82
C PRO A 203 -31.19 16.10 6.49
N PHE A 204 -30.19 16.55 5.72
CA PHE A 204 -28.83 16.81 6.21
C PHE A 204 -28.73 18.23 6.78
N ASP A 205 -27.83 18.42 7.75
CA ASP A 205 -27.68 19.67 8.51
C ASP A 205 -26.68 20.66 7.91
N TYR A 206 -26.07 20.36 6.76
CA TYR A 206 -24.94 21.10 6.14
C TYR A 206 -24.72 22.54 6.64
N PHE A 207 -23.64 22.73 7.39
CA PHE A 207 -23.20 24.05 7.85
C PHE A 207 -22.19 24.68 6.88
N ILE A 208 -21.66 23.89 5.95
CA ILE A 208 -20.73 24.29 4.89
C ILE A 208 -21.33 23.84 3.56
N ASP A 209 -21.24 24.69 2.52
CA ASP A 209 -21.72 24.37 1.18
C ASP A 209 -21.10 23.05 0.66
N PRO A 210 -21.92 22.01 0.41
CA PRO A 210 -21.43 20.71 0.01
C PRO A 210 -21.08 20.60 -1.47
N LYS A 211 -21.34 21.63 -2.29
CA LYS A 211 -21.14 21.56 -3.73
C LYS A 211 -19.64 21.56 -4.09
N PRO A 212 -19.13 20.54 -4.78
CA PRO A 212 -17.76 20.58 -5.31
C PRO A 212 -17.66 21.66 -6.39
N ARG A 213 -16.58 22.45 -6.35
CA ARG A 213 -16.29 23.54 -7.31
C ARG A 213 -15.33 23.10 -8.41
N SER A 214 -14.58 22.04 -8.17
CA SER A 214 -13.63 21.46 -9.11
C SER A 214 -13.54 19.95 -8.93
N PRO A 215 -13.00 19.20 -9.91
CA PRO A 215 -12.68 17.77 -9.72
C PRO A 215 -11.67 17.48 -8.59
N GLU A 216 -10.92 18.49 -8.12
CA GLU A 216 -10.01 18.34 -6.98
C GLU A 216 -10.73 18.47 -5.62
N ASP A 217 -11.98 18.93 -5.60
CA ASP A 217 -12.78 19.01 -4.39
C ASP A 217 -13.31 17.62 -4.04
N ALA A 218 -12.41 16.76 -3.57
CA ALA A 218 -12.72 15.39 -3.18
C ALA A 218 -12.43 15.17 -1.69
N GLY A 219 -13.45 15.13 -0.84
CA GLY A 219 -13.28 15.07 0.62
C GLY A 219 -13.08 16.43 1.28
N ALA A 220 -12.89 16.43 2.60
CA ALA A 220 -12.80 17.66 3.39
C ALA A 220 -12.01 17.47 4.69
N LEU A 221 -11.34 18.53 5.13
CA LEU A 221 -10.89 18.75 6.51
C LEU A 221 -11.68 19.92 7.08
N ALA A 222 -12.34 19.73 8.21
CA ALA A 222 -13.18 20.76 8.84
C ALA A 222 -13.09 20.70 10.36
N GLU A 223 -13.36 21.83 11.02
CA GLU A 223 -13.32 21.96 12.48
C GLU A 223 -14.62 22.57 13.03
N TRP A 224 -15.00 22.17 14.25
CA TRP A 224 -16.12 22.72 15.02
C TRP A 224 -15.63 23.13 16.41
N ASP A 225 -15.85 24.38 16.79
CA ASP A 225 -15.38 24.96 18.06
C ASP A 225 -16.37 24.82 19.23
N GLY A 226 -17.46 24.07 19.03
CA GLY A 226 -18.59 24.00 19.95
C GLY A 226 -19.76 24.92 19.56
N LYS A 227 -19.56 25.80 18.56
CA LYS A 227 -20.57 26.76 18.06
C LYS A 227 -20.71 26.69 16.55
N GLU A 228 -19.62 26.88 15.82
CA GLU A 228 -19.63 27.03 14.35
C GLU A 228 -18.70 26.03 13.66
N TRP A 229 -19.11 25.58 12.47
CA TRP A 229 -18.29 24.73 11.61
C TRP A 229 -17.49 25.59 10.63
N ARG A 230 -16.20 25.27 10.49
CA ARG A 230 -15.29 25.91 9.55
C ARG A 230 -14.63 24.89 8.65
N LEU A 231 -14.64 25.18 7.35
CA LEU A 231 -13.88 24.43 6.36
C LEU A 231 -12.40 24.84 6.42
N ILE A 232 -11.50 23.87 6.57
CA ILE A 232 -10.06 24.09 6.44
C ILE A 232 -9.62 23.90 4.99
N GLU A 233 -10.01 22.78 4.38
CA GLU A 233 -9.66 22.50 2.99
C GLU A 233 -10.58 21.44 2.36
N ARG A 234 -10.87 21.59 1.06
CA ARG A 234 -11.58 20.60 0.23
C ARG A 234 -10.59 19.73 -0.54
N ARG A 235 -10.01 18.74 0.14
CA ARG A 235 -9.11 17.71 -0.42
C ARG A 235 -9.33 16.39 0.33
N GLN A 236 -8.69 15.32 -0.13
CA GLN A 236 -8.89 13.99 0.45
C GLN A 236 -8.09 13.88 1.75
N PHE A 237 -8.76 13.69 2.89
CA PHE A 237 -8.12 13.51 4.20
C PHE A 237 -8.58 12.23 4.89
N LEU A 238 -7.66 11.57 5.61
CA LEU A 238 -7.84 10.22 6.15
C LEU A 238 -7.87 10.22 7.66
N ASP A 239 -6.82 10.73 8.31
CA ASP A 239 -6.72 10.70 9.76
C ASP A 239 -6.52 12.09 10.32
N VAL A 240 -7.01 12.27 11.54
CA VAL A 240 -6.71 13.42 12.38
C VAL A 240 -6.36 12.89 13.76
N THR A 241 -5.24 13.33 14.31
CA THR A 241 -4.73 12.88 15.60
C THR A 241 -3.80 13.94 16.19
N GLY A 242 -3.12 13.62 17.28
CA GLY A 242 -2.09 14.46 17.90
C GLY A 242 -1.17 13.63 18.77
N PRO A 243 -0.29 14.27 19.57
CA PRO A 243 0.70 13.56 20.40
C PRO A 243 0.10 12.54 21.38
N GLY A 244 -1.18 12.69 21.74
CA GLY A 244 -1.85 11.75 22.64
C GLY A 244 -2.43 10.51 21.95
N GLY A 245 -2.46 10.48 20.61
CA GLY A 245 -3.00 9.37 19.84
C GLY A 245 -4.37 8.92 20.35
N ILE A 246 -4.55 7.60 20.51
CA ILE A 246 -5.80 7.00 20.99
C ILE A 246 -6.16 7.32 22.45
N LEU A 247 -5.30 7.99 23.20
CA LEU A 247 -5.60 8.43 24.56
C LEU A 247 -6.23 9.84 24.59
N GLY A 248 -6.41 10.48 23.43
CA GLY A 248 -6.83 11.88 23.34
C GLY A 248 -5.72 12.86 23.70
N PRO A 249 -5.93 14.17 23.44
CA PRO A 249 -4.88 15.18 23.56
C PRO A 249 -4.28 15.18 24.97
N PRO A 250 -2.95 15.28 25.12
CA PRO A 250 -2.29 15.26 26.42
C PRO A 250 -2.58 16.54 27.22
N ASP A 251 -2.80 17.67 26.52
CA ASP A 251 -3.18 18.95 27.09
C ASP A 251 -3.99 19.78 26.07
N LYS A 252 -4.44 20.98 26.48
CA LYS A 252 -5.31 21.84 25.66
C LYS A 252 -4.60 22.51 24.47
N ASP A 253 -3.27 22.66 24.53
CA ASP A 253 -2.46 23.39 23.56
C ASP A 253 -1.70 22.46 22.60
N ALA A 254 -1.76 21.15 22.83
CA ALA A 254 -1.15 20.12 22.01
C ALA A 254 -1.49 20.28 20.52
N PRO A 255 -0.51 20.08 19.61
CA PRO A 255 -0.75 20.20 18.18
C PRO A 255 -1.72 19.13 17.66
N LEU A 256 -2.41 19.45 16.56
CA LEU A 256 -3.17 18.48 15.79
C LEU A 256 -2.44 18.19 14.49
N TRP A 257 -2.51 16.95 14.04
CA TRP A 257 -1.97 16.49 12.76
C TRP A 257 -3.09 15.88 11.94
N ALA A 258 -3.17 16.24 10.67
CA ALA A 258 -4.03 15.54 9.73
C ALA A 258 -3.25 15.12 8.49
N ILE A 259 -3.59 13.97 7.93
CA ILE A 259 -2.94 13.42 6.75
C ILE A 259 -3.94 13.21 5.61
N GLY A 260 -3.48 13.47 4.40
CA GLY A 260 -4.31 13.43 3.21
C GLY A 260 -3.48 13.40 1.93
N TRP A 261 -4.11 13.69 0.81
CA TRP A 261 -3.43 13.81 -0.48
C TRP A 261 -4.23 14.67 -1.46
N ASP A 262 -3.54 15.07 -2.52
CA ASP A 262 -4.14 15.60 -3.74
C ASP A 262 -3.45 14.99 -4.97
N LYS A 263 -3.74 15.53 -6.15
CA LYS A 263 -3.12 15.05 -7.41
C LYS A 263 -1.60 15.24 -7.45
N ARG A 264 -1.04 16.12 -6.60
CA ARG A 264 0.37 16.53 -6.60
C ARG A 264 1.17 15.66 -5.65
N SER A 265 0.68 15.44 -4.44
CA SER A 265 1.47 14.85 -3.36
C SER A 265 0.58 14.37 -2.20
N LEU A 266 1.22 13.70 -1.23
CA LEU A 266 0.64 13.57 0.10
C LEU A 266 0.63 14.92 0.82
N LEU A 267 -0.29 15.08 1.76
CA LEU A 267 -0.49 16.27 2.57
C LEU A 267 -0.32 15.91 4.05
N LEU A 268 0.47 16.71 4.77
CA LEU A 268 0.51 16.78 6.22
C LEU A 268 0.03 18.17 6.63
N LYS A 269 -1.00 18.21 7.46
CA LYS A 269 -1.54 19.42 8.07
C LYS A 269 -1.19 19.46 9.54
N VAL A 270 -0.69 20.59 10.01
CA VAL A 270 -0.29 20.79 11.40
C VAL A 270 -1.06 21.98 11.96
N CYS A 271 -1.91 21.75 12.95
CA CYS A 271 -2.55 22.82 13.71
C CYS A 271 -1.71 23.15 14.94
N SER A 272 -1.10 24.32 14.97
CA SER A 272 -0.36 24.83 16.12
C SER A 272 -0.92 26.18 16.52
N GLN A 273 -1.24 26.36 17.80
CA GLN A 273 -1.82 27.60 18.34
C GLN A 273 -3.05 28.07 17.54
N GLY A 274 -3.87 27.11 17.10
CA GLY A 274 -5.07 27.31 16.32
C GLY A 274 -4.88 27.63 14.83
N LYS A 275 -3.65 27.61 14.32
CA LYS A 275 -3.34 27.88 12.90
C LYS A 275 -2.89 26.61 12.18
N TRP A 276 -3.44 26.40 10.99
CA TRP A 276 -3.11 25.27 10.13
C TRP A 276 -1.95 25.58 9.18
N HIS A 277 -0.98 24.67 9.11
CA HIS A 277 0.17 24.73 8.21
C HIS A 277 0.22 23.48 7.31
N THR A 278 0.59 23.66 6.04
CA THR A 278 0.67 22.58 5.04
C THR A 278 2.11 22.17 4.80
N TYR A 279 2.33 20.86 4.72
CA TYR A 279 3.57 20.25 4.26
C TYR A 279 3.23 19.14 3.27
N ARG A 280 4.10 18.91 2.29
CA ARG A 280 3.91 17.93 1.22
C ARG A 280 4.93 16.82 1.31
N MET A 281 4.53 15.61 0.93
CA MET A 281 5.41 14.44 0.92
C MET A 281 5.19 13.60 -0.35
N PRO A 282 6.19 12.85 -0.82
CA PRO A 282 6.04 11.98 -1.99
C PRO A 282 5.01 10.87 -1.76
N ILE A 283 4.31 10.48 -2.81
CA ILE A 283 3.50 9.27 -2.91
C ILE A 283 4.44 8.09 -3.19
N HIS A 284 4.41 7.04 -2.35
CA HIS A 284 5.26 5.85 -2.49
C HIS A 284 4.57 4.75 -3.34
N ASP A 285 3.25 4.78 -3.40
CA ASP A 285 2.41 3.88 -4.19
C ASP A 285 1.13 4.57 -4.65
N TYR A 286 0.83 4.45 -5.94
CA TYR A 286 -0.35 5.07 -6.53
C TYR A 286 -1.64 4.30 -6.30
N SER A 287 -1.61 3.04 -5.86
CA SER A 287 -2.81 2.21 -5.65
C SER A 287 -3.88 2.87 -4.75
N TYR A 288 -3.47 3.79 -3.88
CA TYR A 288 -4.34 4.51 -2.94
C TYR A 288 -4.95 5.80 -3.48
N THR A 289 -4.63 6.21 -4.71
CA THR A 289 -4.94 7.56 -5.21
C THR A 289 -6.33 7.72 -5.84
N GLY A 290 -7.24 6.77 -5.61
CA GLY A 290 -8.61 6.82 -6.12
C GLY A 290 -9.40 8.00 -5.56
N SER A 291 -10.05 8.77 -6.44
CA SER A 291 -10.83 9.97 -6.05
C SER A 291 -12.14 9.66 -5.32
N HIS A 292 -12.61 8.41 -5.36
CA HIS A 292 -13.89 8.02 -4.75
C HIS A 292 -13.83 7.82 -3.23
N GLY A 293 -12.63 7.59 -2.68
CA GLY A 293 -12.37 7.45 -1.24
C GLY A 293 -12.41 6.03 -0.66
N TRP A 294 -12.86 5.02 -1.40
CA TRP A 294 -12.93 3.62 -0.95
C TRP A 294 -11.54 2.96 -0.82
N HIS A 295 -10.54 3.42 -1.61
CA HIS A 295 -9.25 2.74 -1.74
C HIS A 295 -8.18 3.12 -0.71
N THR A 296 -8.58 3.26 0.54
CA THR A 296 -7.63 3.66 1.58
C THR A 296 -8.08 3.14 2.94
N GLU A 297 -7.37 2.12 3.40
CA GLU A 297 -7.56 1.47 4.68
C GLU A 297 -6.84 2.29 5.75
N TRP A 298 -7.61 3.17 6.40
CA TRP A 298 -7.33 3.70 7.74
C TRP A 298 -5.91 4.16 8.08
N PRO A 299 -5.11 4.82 7.21
CA PRO A 299 -3.74 5.17 7.57
C PRO A 299 -3.70 6.06 8.81
N ARG A 300 -2.66 5.91 9.63
CA ARG A 300 -2.56 6.47 10.99
C ARG A 300 -1.26 7.19 11.23
N ILE A 301 -1.27 8.08 12.22
CA ILE A 301 -0.08 8.45 13.01
C ILE A 301 -0.31 7.94 14.44
N ARG A 302 0.59 7.10 14.96
CA ARG A 302 0.45 6.53 16.30
C ARG A 302 1.79 6.21 16.95
N GLU A 303 1.86 6.37 18.27
CA GLU A 303 3.00 5.92 19.07
C GLU A 303 3.06 4.39 19.10
N VAL A 304 4.23 3.82 18.84
CA VAL A 304 4.42 2.37 18.66
C VAL A 304 5.57 1.74 19.42
N THR A 305 6.49 2.51 20.00
CA THR A 305 7.53 1.96 20.90
C THR A 305 8.33 3.08 21.56
N GLY A 306 8.28 3.16 22.89
CA GLY A 306 9.15 4.04 23.69
C GLY A 306 9.15 5.51 23.23
N GLY A 307 7.99 6.09 22.92
CA GLY A 307 7.87 7.47 22.42
C GLY A 307 8.09 7.66 20.91
N ARG A 308 8.43 6.61 20.15
CA ARG A 308 8.52 6.68 18.68
C ARG A 308 7.14 6.59 18.05
N PHE A 309 6.86 7.46 17.08
CA PHE A 309 5.63 7.44 16.31
C PHE A 309 5.88 6.89 14.92
N LEU A 310 4.98 6.03 14.48
CA LEU A 310 4.91 5.56 13.11
C LEU A 310 3.77 6.30 12.42
N MET A 311 4.04 6.77 11.22
CA MET A 311 3.00 7.16 10.26
C MET A 311 3.04 6.20 9.07
N ASN A 312 1.89 5.71 8.65
CA ASN A 312 1.76 5.03 7.36
C ASN A 312 0.89 5.86 6.42
N LEU A 313 1.30 6.01 5.16
CA LEU A 313 0.49 6.68 4.15
C LEU A 313 0.95 6.29 2.74
N HIS A 314 0.00 5.85 1.91
CA HIS A 314 0.18 5.55 0.49
C HIS A 314 1.42 4.68 0.18
N GLY A 315 1.59 3.58 0.92
CA GLY A 315 2.69 2.63 0.70
C GLY A 315 4.01 3.03 1.33
N GLY A 316 4.06 4.10 2.13
CA GLY A 316 5.26 4.53 2.87
C GLY A 316 5.07 4.49 4.38
N TRP A 317 6.07 3.99 5.10
CA TRP A 317 6.22 4.17 6.55
C TRP A 317 7.17 5.33 6.83
N PHE A 318 6.84 6.13 7.85
CA PHE A 318 7.64 7.28 8.26
C PHE A 318 7.86 7.26 9.76
N ASP A 319 9.09 7.58 10.15
CA ASP A 319 9.46 7.89 11.53
C ASP A 319 8.94 9.30 11.78
N PHE A 320 7.83 9.38 12.52
CA PHE A 320 7.10 10.61 12.73
C PHE A 320 7.56 11.25 14.05
N PRO A 321 7.94 12.54 14.04
CA PRO A 321 8.35 13.19 15.28
C PRO A 321 7.12 13.52 16.13
N GLY A 322 6.94 12.84 17.27
CA GLY A 322 5.79 13.05 18.17
C GLY A 322 5.65 14.47 18.75
N GLY A 323 6.70 15.29 18.66
CA GLY A 323 6.69 16.70 19.05
C GLY A 323 6.44 17.69 17.91
N LEU A 324 6.03 17.22 16.72
CA LEU A 324 5.91 18.05 15.52
C LEU A 324 4.91 19.20 15.73
N THR A 325 5.41 20.42 15.56
CA THR A 325 4.63 21.66 15.66
C THR A 325 5.18 22.70 14.67
N ALA A 326 4.42 23.76 14.40
CA ALA A 326 4.90 24.83 13.52
C ALA A 326 6.22 25.43 14.04
N GLY A 327 7.22 25.56 13.16
CA GLY A 327 8.58 26.00 13.51
C GLY A 327 9.46 24.94 14.20
N LYS A 328 8.95 23.72 14.40
CA LYS A 328 9.71 22.53 14.84
C LYS A 328 9.19 21.30 14.12
N THR A 329 9.52 21.21 12.84
CA THR A 329 9.07 20.16 11.91
C THR A 329 10.19 19.23 11.45
N GLY A 330 11.37 19.36 12.04
CA GLY A 330 12.50 18.45 11.86
C GLY A 330 12.21 17.04 12.37
N GLY A 331 12.90 16.06 11.78
CA GLY A 331 12.90 14.66 12.22
C GLY A 331 11.93 13.75 11.49
N LEU A 332 11.00 14.30 10.69
CA LEU A 332 10.16 13.48 9.83
C LEU A 332 11.00 12.87 8.70
N LYS A 333 11.04 11.55 8.61
CA LYS A 333 11.80 10.83 7.58
C LYS A 333 11.09 9.55 7.16
N PRO A 334 11.18 9.16 5.88
CA PRO A 334 10.74 7.83 5.47
C PRO A 334 11.60 6.74 6.14
N ILE A 335 10.94 5.65 6.52
CA ILE A 335 11.57 4.42 7.01
C ILE A 335 11.76 3.46 5.83
N ALA A 336 10.67 3.13 5.14
CA ALA A 336 10.63 2.18 4.04
C ALA A 336 9.32 2.29 3.25
N THR A 337 9.28 1.66 2.07
CA THR A 337 8.06 1.42 1.31
C THR A 337 7.51 0.03 1.61
N TYR A 338 6.19 -0.13 1.63
CA TYR A 338 5.52 -1.39 1.93
C TYR A 338 4.56 -1.84 0.81
N LEU A 339 4.36 -3.15 0.70
CA LEU A 339 3.43 -3.81 -0.22
C LEU A 339 2.19 -4.35 0.50
N LYS A 340 2.24 -4.54 1.82
CA LYS A 340 1.08 -4.94 2.60
C LYS A 340 0.18 -3.75 2.96
N ILE A 341 -1.14 -3.88 2.87
CA ILE A 341 -2.04 -2.87 3.41
C ILE A 341 -2.10 -2.98 4.93
N THR A 342 -1.83 -1.85 5.60
CA THR A 342 -1.76 -1.74 7.06
C THR A 342 -2.75 -0.66 7.51
N GLY A 343 -3.80 -1.04 8.26
CA GLY A 343 -4.88 -0.13 8.66
C GLY A 343 -4.74 0.45 10.06
N ASP A 344 -4.12 -0.26 10.99
CA ASP A 344 -3.82 0.23 12.34
C ASP A 344 -2.62 -0.53 12.88
N PHE A 345 -1.98 -0.02 13.93
CA PHE A 345 -0.81 -0.66 14.50
C PHE A 345 -0.56 -0.27 15.94
N CYS A 346 0.08 -1.14 16.72
CA CYS A 346 0.40 -0.88 18.13
C CYS A 346 1.66 -1.61 18.58
N ASP A 347 2.23 -1.16 19.70
CA ASP A 347 3.16 -1.98 20.48
C ASP A 347 2.39 -3.03 21.26
N TRP A 348 2.82 -4.29 21.22
CA TRP A 348 2.29 -5.32 22.13
C TRP A 348 3.32 -6.41 22.37
N ASN A 349 3.60 -6.68 23.65
CA ASN A 349 4.60 -7.67 24.09
C ASN A 349 5.98 -7.48 23.42
N GLY A 350 6.42 -6.24 23.27
CA GLY A 350 7.72 -5.88 22.68
C GLY A 350 7.81 -6.11 21.17
N ARG A 351 6.67 -6.20 20.49
CA ARG A 351 6.56 -6.33 19.03
C ARG A 351 5.62 -5.26 18.49
N LEU A 352 5.94 -4.77 17.30
CA LEU A 352 5.04 -3.97 16.51
C LEU A 352 4.02 -4.90 15.83
N VAL A 353 2.74 -4.66 16.08
CA VAL A 353 1.64 -5.45 15.51
C VAL A 353 0.84 -4.58 14.55
N PHE A 354 0.76 -4.99 13.28
CA PHE A 354 -0.09 -4.34 12.29
C PHE A 354 -1.41 -5.11 12.11
N ALA A 355 -2.51 -4.38 12.14
CA ALA A 355 -3.79 -4.77 11.59
C ALA A 355 -3.75 -4.62 10.06
N CYS A 356 -4.09 -5.68 9.32
CA CYS A 356 -4.03 -5.68 7.86
C CYS A 356 -5.40 -5.84 7.21
N ASP A 357 -5.44 -5.60 5.91
CA ASP A 357 -6.51 -6.02 5.00
C ASP A 357 -5.89 -6.86 3.87
N ASP A 358 -6.10 -8.18 3.91
CA ASP A 358 -5.34 -9.11 3.07
C ASP A 358 -6.10 -9.60 1.85
N THR A 359 -7.38 -9.96 1.98
CA THR A 359 -8.12 -10.57 0.87
C THR A 359 -9.60 -10.25 0.93
N ALA A 360 -10.06 -9.51 -0.08
CA ALA A 360 -11.47 -9.25 -0.33
C ALA A 360 -12.05 -10.24 -1.35
N LYS A 361 -13.20 -10.85 -1.05
CA LYS A 361 -13.95 -11.68 -2.01
C LYS A 361 -14.61 -10.85 -3.11
N SER A 362 -15.00 -9.61 -2.80
CA SER A 362 -15.73 -8.75 -3.74
C SER A 362 -14.91 -8.32 -4.94
N GLY A 363 -13.58 -8.22 -4.79
CA GLY A 363 -12.68 -7.62 -5.78
C GLY A 363 -13.01 -6.17 -6.17
N PHE A 364 -13.93 -5.52 -5.44
CA PHE A 364 -14.50 -4.19 -5.65
C PHE A 364 -14.82 -3.88 -7.13
N SER A 365 -16.09 -4.04 -7.50
CA SER A 365 -16.61 -3.97 -8.88
C SER A 365 -16.28 -2.69 -9.66
N ALA A 366 -15.91 -1.59 -8.99
CA ALA A 366 -15.57 -0.31 -9.62
C ALA A 366 -14.12 -0.19 -10.13
N GLY A 367 -13.28 -1.23 -10.01
CA GLY A 367 -11.87 -1.09 -10.34
C GLY A 367 -11.19 -2.38 -10.79
N LYS A 368 -11.69 -3.03 -11.85
CA LYS A 368 -10.82 -3.95 -12.61
C LYS A 368 -9.52 -3.19 -12.94
N ILE A 369 -8.38 -3.87 -12.95
CA ILE A 369 -7.09 -3.26 -13.34
C ILE A 369 -7.03 -2.94 -14.84
N GLY A 370 -8.14 -3.15 -15.56
CA GLY A 370 -8.29 -2.87 -16.97
C GLY A 370 -7.45 -3.77 -17.90
N LEU A 371 -6.42 -4.45 -17.36
CA LEU A 371 -5.63 -5.51 -17.98
C LEU A 371 -6.44 -6.83 -18.10
N SER A 372 -6.91 -7.34 -16.96
CA SER A 372 -7.69 -8.58 -16.86
C SER A 372 -8.47 -8.63 -15.54
N ASP A 373 -9.23 -9.71 -15.33
CA ASP A 373 -9.77 -10.06 -14.01
C ASP A 373 -8.61 -10.28 -13.02
N THR A 374 -8.74 -9.74 -11.81
CA THR A 374 -7.80 -9.89 -10.69
C THR A 374 -8.01 -11.18 -9.90
N LEU A 375 -9.03 -11.96 -10.29
CA LEU A 375 -9.33 -13.31 -9.82
C LEU A 375 -9.73 -13.40 -8.35
N ASN A 376 -10.33 -12.33 -7.80
CA ASN A 376 -10.94 -12.35 -6.47
C ASN A 376 -12.04 -13.42 -6.34
N SER A 377 -12.63 -13.85 -7.46
CA SER A 377 -13.58 -14.97 -7.51
C SER A 377 -12.98 -16.32 -7.06
N LEU A 378 -11.65 -16.42 -7.03
CA LEU A 378 -10.92 -17.57 -6.46
C LEU A 378 -10.82 -17.51 -4.93
N ASN A 379 -11.21 -16.41 -4.30
CA ASN A 379 -11.27 -16.29 -2.85
C ASN A 379 -12.66 -16.71 -2.37
N GLY A 380 -12.75 -17.88 -1.74
CA GLY A 380 -14.01 -18.41 -1.23
C GLY A 380 -14.65 -17.52 -0.16
N GLN A 381 -13.82 -16.81 0.60
CA GLN A 381 -14.19 -15.98 1.74
C GLN A 381 -13.17 -14.86 1.95
N SER A 382 -13.62 -13.70 2.42
CA SER A 382 -12.73 -12.58 2.74
C SER A 382 -11.99 -12.90 4.04
N CYS A 383 -10.69 -12.58 4.11
CA CYS A 383 -9.89 -12.84 5.30
C CYS A 383 -8.75 -11.83 5.44
N SER A 384 -8.33 -11.64 6.69
CA SER A 384 -7.17 -10.84 7.07
C SER A 384 -6.40 -11.48 8.21
N ASN A 385 -5.20 -10.96 8.47
CA ASN A 385 -4.34 -11.38 9.54
C ASN A 385 -3.57 -10.19 10.12
N PHE A 386 -2.83 -10.45 11.19
CA PHE A 386 -1.93 -9.52 11.82
C PHE A 386 -0.51 -9.72 11.29
N TRP A 387 0.30 -8.67 11.37
CA TRP A 387 1.74 -8.78 11.12
C TRP A 387 2.48 -8.44 12.40
N PHE A 388 3.30 -9.38 12.88
CA PHE A 388 4.15 -9.17 14.04
C PHE A 388 5.58 -8.96 13.58
N THR A 389 6.12 -7.79 13.86
CA THR A 389 7.48 -7.41 13.47
C THR A 389 8.13 -6.58 14.58
N ARG A 390 9.33 -6.06 14.34
CA ARG A 390 10.00 -5.10 15.21
C ARG A 390 10.22 -3.80 14.46
N TRP A 391 10.35 -2.70 15.21
CA TRP A 391 10.70 -1.41 14.62
C TRP A 391 11.96 -1.50 13.74
N ASP A 392 12.99 -2.20 14.21
CA ASP A 392 14.28 -2.32 13.53
C ASP A 392 14.23 -3.21 12.27
N ASP A 393 13.13 -3.94 12.06
CA ASP A 393 12.90 -4.76 10.86
C ASP A 393 12.23 -3.95 9.73
N LEU A 394 11.53 -2.84 10.05
CA LEU A 394 10.86 -2.01 9.04
C LEU A 394 11.81 -1.49 7.94
N PRO A 395 13.03 -1.01 8.24
CA PRO A 395 13.97 -0.56 7.21
C PRO A 395 14.42 -1.66 6.23
N GLN A 396 14.17 -2.94 6.53
CA GLN A 396 14.58 -4.05 5.68
C GLN A 396 13.59 -4.34 4.54
N ALA A 397 12.43 -3.67 4.51
CA ALA A 397 11.45 -3.77 3.43
C ALA A 397 11.92 -3.01 2.16
N GLY A 398 11.02 -2.33 1.44
CA GLY A 398 11.42 -1.56 0.26
C GLY A 398 12.14 -0.26 0.64
N LYS A 399 13.15 0.12 -0.13
CA LYS A 399 13.89 1.38 0.06
C LYS A 399 12.95 2.58 -0.10
N PRO A 400 13.10 3.64 0.73
CA PRO A 400 12.42 4.89 0.53
C PRO A 400 12.52 5.41 -0.91
N ALA A 401 11.38 5.50 -1.57
CA ALA A 401 11.24 6.04 -2.91
C ALA A 401 9.82 6.57 -3.09
N GLY A 402 9.65 7.54 -3.98
CA GLY A 402 8.33 8.08 -4.25
C GLY A 402 8.38 9.28 -5.17
N TRP A 403 7.18 9.77 -5.48
CA TRP A 403 6.96 10.76 -6.51
C TRP A 403 5.92 11.76 -6.05
N GLY A 404 6.07 13.01 -6.44
CA GLY A 404 5.11 14.03 -6.07
C GLY A 404 5.65 15.41 -6.39
N GLY A 405 4.83 16.44 -6.20
CA GLY A 405 5.23 17.80 -6.52
C GLY A 405 4.58 18.84 -5.64
N VAL A 406 5.06 20.06 -5.80
CA VAL A 406 4.42 21.25 -5.25
C VAL A 406 3.44 21.88 -6.23
N TRP A 407 3.66 21.65 -7.53
CA TRP A 407 2.78 22.07 -8.62
C TRP A 407 2.67 20.97 -9.68
N LEU A 408 1.46 20.73 -10.18
CA LEU A 408 1.17 19.80 -11.27
C LEU A 408 0.10 20.38 -12.18
N GLY A 409 0.53 21.25 -13.09
CA GLY A 409 -0.36 22.03 -13.95
C GLY A 409 -1.07 23.13 -13.16
N ASP A 410 -0.35 23.78 -12.25
CA ASP A 410 -0.88 24.84 -11.38
C ASP A 410 -0.27 26.19 -11.70
N THR A 411 -0.97 27.27 -11.36
CA THR A 411 -0.42 28.62 -11.50
C THR A 411 0.48 28.91 -10.32
N ALA A 412 1.78 29.00 -10.57
CA ALA A 412 2.73 29.58 -9.63
C ALA A 412 2.64 31.11 -9.71
N LYS A 413 2.66 31.78 -8.56
CA LYS A 413 2.71 33.24 -8.47
C LYS A 413 4.14 33.72 -8.34
N ALA A 414 4.45 34.84 -8.98
CA ALA A 414 5.79 35.40 -9.00
C ALA A 414 6.28 35.66 -7.56
N ASN A 415 7.43 35.09 -7.23
CA ASN A 415 8.13 35.17 -5.96
C ASN A 415 7.38 34.62 -4.73
N GLU A 416 6.21 34.00 -4.92
CA GLU A 416 5.48 33.33 -3.85
C GLU A 416 6.06 31.91 -3.65
N PRO A 417 6.49 31.56 -2.43
CA PRO A 417 7.00 30.22 -2.16
C PRO A 417 5.87 29.19 -2.23
N SER A 418 6.18 28.02 -2.79
CA SER A 418 5.32 26.85 -2.70
C SER A 418 5.17 26.36 -1.26
N ASP A 419 4.22 25.45 -1.03
CA ASP A 419 4.23 24.61 0.17
C ASP A 419 5.59 23.90 0.32
N PRO A 420 6.10 23.71 1.55
CA PRO A 420 7.26 22.86 1.82
C PRO A 420 7.03 21.41 1.37
N TYR A 421 8.04 20.80 0.77
CA TYR A 421 8.05 19.42 0.33
C TYR A 421 9.18 18.65 1.04
N LEU A 422 8.85 17.47 1.59
CA LEU A 422 9.80 16.65 2.36
C LEU A 422 10.99 16.29 1.47
N PHE A 423 12.21 16.62 1.91
CA PHE A 423 13.42 16.45 1.09
C PHE A 423 14.39 15.41 1.65
N THR A 424 14.46 15.26 2.97
CA THR A 424 15.39 14.32 3.62
C THR A 424 14.95 12.85 3.50
N GLY A 425 15.90 11.93 3.73
CA GLY A 425 15.65 10.48 3.80
C GLY A 425 15.58 9.73 2.47
N TYR A 426 16.00 10.36 1.37
CA TYR A 426 16.03 9.73 0.04
C TYR A 426 17.44 9.75 -0.57
N THR A 427 17.83 8.64 -1.19
CA THR A 427 19.19 8.41 -1.71
C THR A 427 19.52 9.23 -2.96
N GLN A 428 18.57 9.35 -3.88
CA GLN A 428 18.69 10.22 -5.04
C GLN A 428 17.44 11.08 -5.12
N LYS A 429 17.68 12.35 -5.45
CA LYS A 429 16.65 13.38 -5.48
C LYS A 429 16.79 14.12 -6.80
N MET A 430 15.69 14.22 -7.53
CA MET A 430 15.65 15.05 -8.72
C MET A 430 14.30 15.76 -8.86
N LEU A 431 14.30 16.82 -9.65
CA LEU A 431 13.15 17.65 -9.93
C LEU A 431 12.97 17.79 -11.44
N HIS A 432 11.75 17.52 -11.93
CA HIS A 432 11.29 17.91 -13.25
C HIS A 432 10.57 19.25 -13.18
N LEU A 433 10.90 20.16 -14.09
CA LEU A 433 10.24 21.45 -14.26
C LEU A 433 9.75 21.59 -15.70
N SER A 434 8.48 21.97 -15.87
CA SER A 434 7.98 22.46 -17.14
C SER A 434 6.94 23.55 -16.94
N HIS A 435 6.83 24.47 -17.89
CA HIS A 435 5.86 25.57 -17.80
C HIS A 435 5.29 25.93 -19.18
N LYS A 436 4.17 26.66 -19.20
CA LYS A 436 3.52 27.14 -20.44
C LYS A 436 3.73 28.63 -20.72
N GLY A 437 4.76 29.24 -20.13
CA GLY A 437 5.08 30.66 -20.32
C GLY A 437 5.80 30.91 -21.64
N GLU A 438 5.60 32.08 -22.25
CA GLU A 438 6.20 32.47 -23.54
C GLU A 438 7.65 32.95 -23.44
N LYS A 439 8.14 33.12 -22.21
CA LYS A 439 9.51 33.53 -21.90
C LYS A 439 10.13 32.49 -20.98
N ASP A 440 11.45 32.43 -20.97
CA ASP A 440 12.20 31.64 -20.01
C ASP A 440 11.74 31.98 -18.58
N ALA A 441 11.55 30.95 -17.77
CA ALA A 441 11.15 31.06 -16.38
C ALA A 441 12.27 30.55 -15.50
N ALA A 442 12.52 31.25 -14.41
CA ALA A 442 13.49 30.77 -13.45
C ALA A 442 12.85 30.40 -12.12
N PHE A 443 13.29 29.26 -11.62
CA PHE A 443 12.78 28.64 -10.41
C PHE A 443 13.88 28.62 -9.37
N THR A 444 13.71 29.39 -8.30
CA THR A 444 14.61 29.37 -7.15
C THR A 444 14.13 28.31 -6.17
N TYR A 445 15.02 27.41 -5.75
CA TYR A 445 14.74 26.48 -4.66
C TYR A 445 15.36 26.97 -3.36
N GLU A 446 14.59 26.85 -2.28
CA GLU A 446 15.00 27.18 -0.92
C GLU A 446 14.92 25.94 -0.04
N LEU A 447 15.80 25.88 0.95
CA LEU A 447 15.97 24.73 1.84
C LEU A 447 15.78 25.17 3.29
N ASP A 448 14.99 24.41 4.04
CA ASP A 448 14.94 24.44 5.51
C ASP A 448 15.69 23.21 5.99
N LYS A 449 16.91 23.42 6.49
CA LYS A 449 17.85 22.33 6.78
C LYS A 449 17.40 21.46 7.94
N THR A 450 16.85 22.09 8.98
CA THR A 450 16.59 21.49 10.28
C THR A 450 15.10 21.37 10.60
N GLY A 451 14.23 21.96 9.77
CA GLY A 451 12.80 22.02 10.02
C GLY A 451 12.42 23.08 11.05
N ASP A 452 13.18 24.19 11.14
CA ASP A 452 12.91 25.28 12.07
C ASP A 452 12.26 26.51 11.39
N GLY A 453 11.96 26.40 10.10
CA GLY A 453 11.39 27.46 9.29
C GLY A 453 12.41 28.51 8.80
N GLN A 454 13.71 28.30 9.00
CA GLN A 454 14.76 29.15 8.43
C GLN A 454 15.14 28.69 7.02
N TRP A 455 14.71 29.45 6.03
CA TRP A 455 14.90 29.13 4.62
C TRP A 455 16.17 29.78 4.06
N VAL A 456 17.01 28.98 3.42
CA VAL A 456 18.19 29.44 2.68
C VAL A 456 18.02 29.16 1.20
N GLU A 457 18.41 30.11 0.34
CA GLU A 457 18.45 29.88 -1.10
C GLU A 457 19.51 28.82 -1.42
N GLY A 458 19.09 27.74 -2.10
CA GLY A 458 20.00 26.68 -2.54
C GLY A 458 20.48 26.86 -3.97
N GLY A 459 19.64 27.44 -4.84
CA GLY A 459 20.02 27.74 -6.22
C GLY A 459 18.83 28.06 -7.11
N LYS A 460 19.14 28.28 -8.40
CA LYS A 460 18.18 28.70 -9.43
C LYS A 460 18.27 27.80 -10.66
N ILE A 461 17.11 27.41 -11.20
CA ILE A 461 16.99 26.57 -12.39
C ILE A 461 16.21 27.36 -13.44
N THR A 462 16.84 27.65 -14.58
CA THR A 462 16.18 28.32 -15.71
C THR A 462 15.58 27.27 -16.64
N VAL A 463 14.31 27.46 -17.00
CA VAL A 463 13.56 26.62 -17.93
C VAL A 463 13.21 27.47 -19.15
N PRO A 464 13.50 27.00 -20.39
CA PRO A 464 13.17 27.75 -21.60
C PRO A 464 11.66 27.98 -21.76
N ALA A 465 11.29 29.04 -22.49
CA ALA A 465 9.91 29.32 -22.89
C ALA A 465 9.14 28.06 -23.36
N GLY A 466 7.98 27.80 -22.76
CA GLY A 466 7.12 26.64 -23.03
C GLY A 466 7.80 25.28 -22.78
N GLY A 467 8.96 25.29 -22.11
CA GLY A 467 9.94 24.23 -22.17
C GLY A 467 9.93 23.29 -20.96
N TYR A 468 11.02 22.54 -20.87
CA TYR A 468 11.27 21.53 -19.85
C TYR A 468 12.75 21.55 -19.45
N ALA A 469 13.00 21.38 -18.16
CA ALA A 469 14.31 21.08 -17.62
C ALA A 469 14.17 20.05 -16.49
N PHE A 470 15.26 19.38 -16.18
CA PHE A 470 15.38 18.59 -14.96
C PHE A 470 16.60 19.04 -14.17
N HIS A 471 16.58 18.78 -12.86
CA HIS A 471 17.68 19.06 -11.97
C HIS A 471 17.94 17.86 -11.09
N LEU A 472 19.19 17.39 -11.09
CA LEU A 472 19.67 16.34 -10.19
C LEU A 472 20.33 17.03 -9.00
N PHE A 473 19.82 16.77 -7.80
CA PHE A 473 20.43 17.32 -6.59
C PHE A 473 21.67 16.51 -6.21
N PRO A 474 22.70 17.14 -5.63
CA PRO A 474 23.83 16.42 -5.04
C PRO A 474 23.34 15.38 -4.01
N LYS A 475 23.97 14.20 -4.00
CA LYS A 475 23.58 13.10 -3.10
C LYS A 475 23.73 13.47 -1.62
N ASP A 476 24.71 14.29 -1.31
CA ASP A 476 25.05 14.82 0.01
C ASP A 476 24.25 16.08 0.38
N LEU A 477 23.48 16.65 -0.55
CA LEU A 477 22.57 17.74 -0.21
C LEU A 477 21.44 17.20 0.65
N ASP A 478 21.40 17.64 1.90
CA ASP A 478 20.36 17.29 2.87
C ASP A 478 19.70 18.55 3.46
N ALA A 479 18.40 18.43 3.67
CA ALA A 479 17.55 19.40 4.30
C ALA A 479 16.24 18.73 4.67
N GLN A 480 15.60 19.16 5.76
CA GLN A 480 14.29 18.65 6.13
C GLN A 480 13.25 18.95 5.03
N TRP A 481 13.22 20.19 4.54
CA TRP A 481 12.25 20.63 3.54
C TRP A 481 12.89 21.39 2.38
N ILE A 482 12.28 21.28 1.21
CA ILE A 482 12.53 22.12 0.03
C ILE A 482 11.25 22.87 -0.36
N ARG A 483 11.37 24.09 -0.88
CA ARG A 483 10.26 24.80 -1.53
C ARG A 483 10.77 25.55 -2.76
N LEU A 484 9.86 25.92 -3.66
CA LEU A 484 10.17 26.58 -4.92
C LEU A 484 9.51 27.96 -5.01
N LYS A 485 10.17 28.88 -5.71
CA LYS A 485 9.60 30.16 -6.17
C LYS A 485 9.78 30.28 -7.67
N SER A 486 8.75 30.70 -8.40
CA SER A 486 8.90 31.14 -9.79
C SER A 486 9.15 32.65 -9.81
N ASP A 487 9.95 33.15 -10.76
CA ASP A 487 10.14 34.59 -10.96
C ASP A 487 8.98 35.28 -11.71
N GLN A 488 7.99 34.51 -12.18
CA GLN A 488 6.83 35.01 -12.90
C GLN A 488 5.54 34.27 -12.54
N ASP A 489 4.40 34.89 -12.87
CA ASP A 489 3.10 34.24 -12.84
C ASP A 489 3.00 33.28 -14.04
N VAL A 490 2.99 31.98 -13.79
CA VAL A 490 3.03 30.99 -14.88
C VAL A 490 2.40 29.65 -14.49
N LEU A 491 1.82 28.95 -15.47
CA LEU A 491 1.34 27.59 -15.31
C LEU A 491 2.52 26.59 -15.34
N VAL A 492 2.73 25.86 -14.25
CA VAL A 492 3.94 25.06 -13.98
C VAL A 492 3.59 23.65 -13.53
N SER A 493 4.48 22.71 -13.86
CA SER A 493 4.61 21.44 -13.16
C SER A 493 6.02 21.33 -12.59
N ALA A 494 6.11 21.12 -11.27
CA ALA A 494 7.33 20.93 -10.51
C ALA A 494 7.20 19.63 -9.72
N TYR A 495 7.80 18.56 -10.25
CA TYR A 495 7.56 17.19 -9.81
C TYR A 495 8.87 16.47 -9.48
N PHE A 496 8.99 16.03 -8.24
CA PHE A 496 10.13 15.33 -7.70
C PHE A 496 10.04 13.82 -7.94
N HIS A 497 11.18 13.22 -8.29
CA HIS A 497 11.38 11.78 -8.32
C HIS A 497 12.46 11.44 -7.30
N TYR A 498 12.09 10.64 -6.29
CA TYR A 498 13.00 10.16 -5.26
C TYR A 498 13.17 8.65 -5.37
N GLY A 499 14.38 8.17 -5.10
CA GLY A 499 14.71 6.75 -5.13
C GLY A 499 16.09 6.52 -5.74
N PRO A 500 16.24 5.54 -6.65
CA PRO A 500 15.30 4.48 -7.01
C PRO A 500 14.93 3.59 -5.80
N GLY A 501 13.72 3.01 -5.82
CA GLY A 501 13.23 2.10 -4.79
C GLY A 501 13.82 0.69 -4.90
N GLY A 502 12.98 -0.33 -4.71
CA GLY A 502 13.40 -1.74 -4.70
C GLY A 502 13.81 -2.22 -3.30
N GLY A 503 14.26 -3.47 -3.19
CA GLY A 503 14.62 -4.06 -1.90
C GLY A 503 15.74 -3.33 -1.16
N ALA A 504 15.54 -3.09 0.14
CA ALA A 504 16.59 -2.54 1.02
C ALA A 504 17.71 -3.56 1.26
N VAL A 505 17.32 -4.81 1.43
CA VAL A 505 18.18 -5.98 1.57
C VAL A 505 17.89 -6.95 0.42
N THR A 506 18.92 -7.61 -0.10
CA THR A 506 18.76 -8.75 -1.01
C THR A 506 19.16 -10.02 -0.26
N ASP A 507 18.23 -10.95 -0.13
CA ASP A 507 18.46 -12.29 0.42
C ASP A 507 17.75 -13.33 -0.42
N ALA A 508 18.53 -14.14 -1.13
CA ALA A 508 17.99 -15.20 -1.98
C ALA A 508 17.60 -16.46 -1.19
N LYS A 509 18.07 -16.62 0.06
CA LYS A 509 17.88 -17.87 0.82
C LYS A 509 16.42 -18.21 1.06
N PRO A 510 15.53 -17.26 1.46
CA PRO A 510 14.11 -17.56 1.62
C PRO A 510 13.44 -18.09 0.35
N PHE A 511 14.01 -17.82 -0.83
CA PHE A 511 13.44 -18.20 -2.13
C PHE A 511 14.16 -19.37 -2.79
N ALA A 512 15.06 -20.06 -2.08
CA ALA A 512 15.84 -21.16 -2.64
C ALA A 512 14.97 -22.33 -3.10
N ALA A 513 13.80 -22.52 -2.49
CA ALA A 513 12.83 -23.51 -2.90
C ALA A 513 12.19 -23.25 -4.27
N LEU A 514 12.11 -21.98 -4.70
CA LEU A 514 11.55 -21.62 -6.02
C LEU A 514 12.57 -21.93 -7.12
N ALA A 515 12.15 -22.72 -8.11
CA ALA A 515 13.00 -23.11 -9.22
C ALA A 515 13.36 -21.88 -10.07
N ASP A 516 14.66 -21.68 -10.34
CA ASP A 516 15.11 -20.70 -11.33
C ASP A 516 14.62 -21.08 -12.73
N VAL A 517 14.37 -20.08 -13.57
CA VAL A 517 13.84 -20.31 -14.92
C VAL A 517 14.81 -21.13 -15.79
N ASP A 518 16.12 -20.94 -15.59
CA ASP A 518 17.18 -21.62 -16.33
C ASP A 518 17.74 -22.86 -15.60
N ALA A 519 17.27 -23.16 -14.38
CA ALA A 519 17.76 -24.32 -13.64
C ALA A 519 17.30 -25.63 -14.29
N GLU A 520 18.25 -26.56 -14.46
CA GLU A 520 17.96 -27.94 -14.81
C GLU A 520 17.31 -28.67 -13.64
N GLY A 521 16.57 -29.74 -13.94
CA GLY A 521 15.96 -30.61 -12.93
C GLY A 521 14.45 -30.48 -12.83
N ALA A 522 13.88 -31.40 -12.05
CA ALA A 522 12.45 -31.50 -11.85
C ALA A 522 11.90 -30.38 -10.95
N TRP A 523 10.67 -29.97 -11.21
CA TRP A 523 9.98 -28.90 -10.50
C TRP A 523 8.47 -29.16 -10.48
N THR A 524 7.73 -28.40 -9.68
CA THR A 524 6.28 -28.56 -9.54
C THR A 524 5.56 -27.27 -9.92
N SER A 525 4.65 -27.38 -10.88
CA SER A 525 3.65 -26.36 -11.18
C SER A 525 2.45 -26.53 -10.28
N ALA A 526 1.77 -25.44 -9.90
CA ALA A 526 0.47 -25.56 -9.27
C ALA A 526 -0.42 -24.35 -9.57
N VAL A 527 -1.72 -24.58 -9.44
CA VAL A 527 -2.75 -23.55 -9.30
C VAL A 527 -3.49 -23.74 -7.99
N PHE A 528 -3.90 -22.64 -7.36
CA PHE A 528 -4.55 -22.72 -6.04
C PHE A 528 -5.53 -21.59 -5.76
N ARG A 529 -6.42 -21.87 -4.81
CA ARG A 529 -7.48 -20.97 -4.37
C ARG A 529 -7.63 -21.03 -2.85
N SER A 530 -7.99 -19.90 -2.23
CA SER A 530 -8.47 -19.93 -0.85
C SER A 530 -9.93 -20.41 -0.85
N GLU A 531 -10.24 -21.45 -0.10
CA GLU A 531 -11.61 -21.95 0.05
C GLU A 531 -12.41 -21.12 1.07
N GLY A 532 -13.71 -21.41 1.19
CA GLY A 532 -14.63 -20.71 2.08
C GLY A 532 -15.16 -21.59 3.23
N ASP A 533 -16.39 -21.29 3.66
CA ASP A 533 -17.15 -22.04 4.68
C ASP A 533 -16.47 -22.10 6.06
N ASP A 534 -15.81 -21.00 6.46
CA ASP A 534 -15.07 -20.80 7.72
C ASP A 534 -13.85 -21.70 7.93
N LYS A 535 -13.55 -22.59 7.00
CA LYS A 535 -12.35 -23.43 7.07
C LYS A 535 -11.13 -22.70 6.51
N ILE A 536 -11.33 -21.99 5.40
CA ILE A 536 -10.29 -21.23 4.68
C ILE A 536 -9.06 -22.12 4.45
N LEU A 537 -9.30 -23.32 3.91
CA LEU A 537 -8.24 -24.21 3.45
C LEU A 537 -7.70 -23.69 2.12
N LEU A 538 -6.43 -23.96 1.82
CA LEU A 538 -5.87 -23.70 0.50
C LEU A 538 -6.11 -24.94 -0.37
N GLY A 539 -6.98 -24.85 -1.37
CA GLY A 539 -7.15 -25.90 -2.37
C GLY A 539 -6.04 -25.80 -3.40
N VAL A 540 -5.34 -26.91 -3.68
CA VAL A 540 -4.16 -26.95 -4.56
C VAL A 540 -4.31 -28.05 -5.60
N LEU A 541 -4.03 -27.72 -6.86
CA LEU A 541 -3.83 -28.67 -7.94
C LEU A 541 -2.42 -28.50 -8.48
N ALA A 542 -1.59 -29.51 -8.27
CA ALA A 542 -0.16 -29.49 -8.59
C ALA A 542 0.19 -30.52 -9.66
N THR A 543 1.02 -30.11 -10.61
CA THR A 543 1.50 -30.95 -11.71
C THR A 543 3.03 -31.02 -11.63
N PRO A 544 3.61 -32.19 -11.34
CA PRO A 544 5.05 -32.36 -11.36
C PRO A 544 5.56 -32.30 -12.81
N VAL A 545 6.75 -31.75 -12.99
CA VAL A 545 7.49 -31.71 -14.26
C VAL A 545 8.83 -32.37 -14.02
N ASP A 546 9.12 -33.41 -14.78
CA ASP A 546 10.38 -34.14 -14.63
C ASP A 546 11.58 -33.33 -15.18
N ALA A 547 12.79 -33.86 -14.98
CA ALA A 547 14.02 -33.20 -15.44
C ALA A 547 14.13 -33.07 -16.98
N SER A 548 13.32 -33.81 -17.74
CA SER A 548 13.24 -33.69 -19.21
C SER A 548 12.26 -32.60 -19.66
N GLY A 549 11.56 -31.96 -18.72
CA GLY A 549 10.54 -30.96 -19.02
C GLY A 549 9.17 -31.56 -19.35
N LYS A 550 8.93 -32.84 -19.06
CA LYS A 550 7.64 -33.48 -19.31
C LYS A 550 6.73 -33.35 -18.09
N ALA A 551 5.53 -32.81 -18.30
CA ALA A 551 4.49 -32.74 -17.28
C ALA A 551 3.92 -34.12 -16.97
N GLY A 552 3.80 -34.43 -15.68
CA GLY A 552 3.20 -35.66 -15.15
C GLY A 552 1.71 -35.51 -14.83
N GLU A 553 1.18 -36.48 -14.08
CA GLU A 553 -0.22 -36.49 -13.65
C GLU A 553 -0.46 -35.46 -12.52
N ALA A 554 -1.50 -34.64 -12.66
CA ALA A 554 -1.88 -33.66 -11.65
C ALA A 554 -2.38 -34.33 -10.36
N LYS A 555 -1.99 -33.80 -9.21
CA LYS A 555 -2.41 -34.22 -7.88
C LYS A 555 -3.13 -33.07 -7.18
N THR A 556 -4.11 -33.41 -6.35
CA THR A 556 -4.92 -32.42 -5.63
C THR A 556 -4.83 -32.64 -4.13
N CYS A 557 -4.72 -31.55 -3.37
CA CYS A 557 -4.74 -31.56 -1.92
C CYS A 557 -5.34 -30.28 -1.35
N GLN A 558 -5.60 -30.28 -0.05
CA GLN A 558 -5.94 -29.11 0.74
C GLN A 558 -4.86 -28.86 1.79
N VAL A 559 -4.51 -27.59 2.01
CA VAL A 559 -3.56 -27.17 3.05
C VAL A 559 -4.31 -26.50 4.20
N SER A 560 -4.05 -26.94 5.43
CA SER A 560 -4.59 -26.35 6.66
C SER A 560 -3.63 -25.33 7.29
N PRO A 561 -4.10 -24.46 8.21
CA PRO A 561 -3.27 -23.39 8.81
C PRO A 561 -2.01 -23.86 9.56
N ASP A 562 -1.92 -25.12 9.95
CA ASP A 562 -0.72 -25.77 10.50
C ASP A 562 0.25 -26.28 9.42
N MET A 563 0.07 -25.86 8.16
CA MET A 563 0.84 -26.24 6.97
C MET A 563 0.81 -27.74 6.65
N LYS A 564 -0.25 -28.44 7.06
CA LYS A 564 -0.46 -29.84 6.72
C LYS A 564 -1.17 -29.98 5.37
N PHE A 565 -0.57 -30.75 4.47
CA PHE A 565 -1.12 -31.05 3.15
C PHE A 565 -1.89 -32.37 3.21
N THR A 566 -3.18 -32.32 2.91
CA THR A 566 -4.05 -33.50 2.90
C THR A 566 -4.51 -33.81 1.48
N PRO A 567 -4.13 -34.94 0.88
CA PRO A 567 -4.57 -35.32 -0.45
C PRO A 567 -6.11 -35.36 -0.56
N THR A 568 -6.64 -34.88 -1.68
CA THR A 568 -8.07 -34.94 -1.99
C THR A 568 -8.31 -35.88 -3.16
N GLY A 569 -9.45 -36.59 -3.14
CA GLY A 569 -9.87 -37.41 -4.27
C GLY A 569 -10.08 -36.59 -5.54
N ALA A 570 -9.79 -37.18 -6.70
CA ALA A 570 -9.87 -36.51 -8.00
C ALA A 570 -11.27 -35.94 -8.30
N ASP A 571 -12.34 -36.55 -7.79
CA ASP A 571 -13.72 -36.13 -7.98
C ASP A 571 -14.28 -35.20 -6.89
N SER A 572 -13.45 -34.82 -5.92
CA SER A 572 -13.84 -33.87 -4.88
C SER A 572 -14.25 -32.52 -5.49
N ALA A 573 -15.13 -31.79 -4.78
CA ALA A 573 -15.58 -30.48 -5.22
C ALA A 573 -14.42 -29.48 -5.39
N SER A 574 -13.42 -29.55 -4.51
CA SER A 574 -12.18 -28.75 -4.60
C SER A 574 -11.41 -29.07 -5.88
N ALA A 575 -11.14 -30.36 -6.13
CA ALA A 575 -10.42 -30.80 -7.33
C ALA A 575 -11.13 -30.40 -8.64
N LYS A 576 -12.46 -30.54 -8.69
CA LYS A 576 -13.28 -30.10 -9.85
C LYS A 576 -13.19 -28.59 -10.06
N PHE A 577 -13.37 -27.79 -9.01
CA PHE A 577 -13.27 -26.33 -9.10
C PHE A 577 -11.89 -25.88 -9.58
N LEU A 578 -10.82 -26.48 -9.06
CA LEU A 578 -9.46 -26.13 -9.45
C LEU A 578 -9.22 -26.35 -10.95
N ARG A 579 -9.64 -27.51 -11.48
CA ARG A 579 -9.53 -27.81 -12.92
C ARG A 579 -10.36 -26.89 -13.80
N GLU A 580 -11.58 -26.58 -13.39
CA GLU A 580 -12.54 -25.87 -14.25
C GLU A 580 -12.45 -24.34 -14.16
N LYS A 581 -12.10 -23.80 -12.99
CA LYS A 581 -12.20 -22.36 -12.69
C LYS A 581 -10.86 -21.71 -12.35
N THR A 582 -9.89 -22.49 -11.87
CA THR A 582 -8.60 -21.94 -11.41
C THR A 582 -7.51 -22.08 -12.47
N ALA A 583 -7.56 -23.13 -13.29
CA ALA A 583 -6.63 -23.34 -14.40
C ALA A 583 -6.55 -22.11 -15.33
N ILE A 584 -5.34 -21.80 -15.77
CA ILE A 584 -5.05 -20.61 -16.60
C ILE A 584 -5.46 -20.92 -18.03
N GLN A 585 -6.45 -20.18 -18.55
CA GLN A 585 -7.07 -20.45 -19.85
C GLN A 585 -6.46 -19.62 -21.00
N HIS A 586 -5.93 -18.43 -20.70
CA HIS A 586 -5.41 -17.51 -21.70
C HIS A 586 -4.26 -16.68 -21.13
N GLN A 587 -3.45 -16.18 -22.04
CA GLN A 587 -2.35 -15.26 -21.76
C GLN A 587 -2.90 -13.84 -21.55
N VAL A 588 -2.47 -13.16 -20.48
CA VAL A 588 -2.91 -11.79 -20.13
C VAL A 588 -1.98 -10.70 -20.69
N ILE A 589 -0.70 -11.03 -20.88
CA ILE A 589 0.33 -10.12 -21.38
C ILE A 589 0.94 -10.67 -22.68
N GLU A 590 1.17 -9.80 -23.66
CA GLU A 590 1.88 -10.17 -24.89
C GLU A 590 3.40 -10.04 -24.68
N ILE A 591 4.20 -10.76 -25.46
CA ILE A 591 5.66 -10.63 -25.45
C ILE A 591 6.13 -10.65 -26.90
N ASP A 592 6.93 -9.66 -27.28
CA ASP A 592 7.64 -9.64 -28.56
C ASP A 592 9.15 -9.66 -28.34
N ASP A 593 9.91 -9.61 -29.44
CA ASP A 593 11.37 -9.65 -29.41
C ASP A 593 11.99 -8.51 -28.59
N ALA A 594 11.26 -7.41 -28.41
CA ALA A 594 11.71 -6.23 -27.68
C ALA A 594 11.30 -6.28 -26.20
N SER A 595 10.03 -6.52 -25.89
CA SER A 595 9.48 -6.28 -24.55
C SER A 595 8.27 -7.15 -24.21
N VAL A 596 7.90 -7.15 -22.93
CA VAL A 596 6.52 -7.45 -22.53
C VAL A 596 5.62 -6.30 -22.96
N ILE A 597 4.40 -6.62 -23.38
CA ILE A 597 3.36 -5.69 -23.77
C ILE A 597 2.14 -5.93 -22.87
N ALA A 598 1.73 -4.87 -22.17
CA ALA A 598 0.52 -4.84 -21.35
C ALA A 598 -0.51 -3.88 -21.97
N MET A 599 -1.78 -4.28 -21.94
CA MET A 599 -2.89 -3.57 -22.60
C MET A 599 -4.00 -3.27 -21.61
N GLU A 600 -4.30 -1.99 -21.39
CA GLU A 600 -5.45 -1.53 -20.60
C GLU A 600 -6.35 -0.66 -21.48
N GLY A 601 -7.47 -1.22 -21.98
CA GLY A 601 -8.29 -0.53 -22.97
C GLY A 601 -7.48 -0.15 -24.21
N LYS A 602 -7.29 1.16 -24.44
CA LYS A 602 -6.45 1.70 -25.54
C LYS A 602 -5.00 1.97 -25.14
N LEU A 603 -4.70 1.91 -23.84
CA LEU A 603 -3.35 2.13 -23.32
C LEU A 603 -2.51 0.89 -23.59
N ARG A 604 -1.52 1.03 -24.46
CA ARG A 604 -0.48 0.04 -24.71
C ARG A 604 0.81 0.49 -24.05
N ALA A 605 1.34 -0.33 -23.14
CA ALA A 605 2.60 -0.06 -22.45
C ALA A 605 3.55 -1.25 -22.56
N ARG A 606 4.84 -0.95 -22.61
CA ARG A 606 5.91 -1.93 -22.72
C ARG A 606 6.69 -2.01 -21.41
N LEU A 607 6.96 -3.22 -20.94
CA LEU A 607 7.70 -3.50 -19.71
C LEU A 607 9.00 -4.27 -20.02
N PRO A 608 10.08 -4.06 -19.23
CA PRO A 608 11.32 -4.80 -19.39
C PRO A 608 11.14 -6.30 -19.15
N LYS A 609 11.94 -7.10 -19.85
CA LYS A 609 12.05 -8.54 -19.61
C LYS A 609 13.14 -8.78 -18.57
N GLY A 610 12.83 -9.51 -17.50
CA GLY A 610 13.80 -9.91 -16.48
C GLY A 610 14.79 -10.95 -16.97
N HIS A 611 14.38 -11.73 -18.00
CA HIS A 611 15.23 -12.69 -18.70
C HIS A 611 15.07 -12.55 -20.23
N PRO A 612 16.14 -12.66 -21.04
CA PRO A 612 16.09 -12.36 -22.47
C PRO A 612 15.09 -13.16 -23.30
N THR A 613 14.90 -14.45 -22.99
CA THR A 613 14.09 -15.36 -23.84
C THR A 613 13.28 -16.42 -23.09
N ALA A 614 13.60 -16.74 -21.82
CA ALA A 614 12.99 -17.88 -21.12
C ALA A 614 11.48 -17.74 -20.86
N TYR A 615 10.92 -16.54 -21.01
CA TYR A 615 9.50 -16.26 -20.82
C TYR A 615 8.75 -16.01 -22.14
N ASP A 616 9.40 -16.14 -23.29
CA ASP A 616 8.79 -15.85 -24.60
C ASP A 616 7.81 -16.94 -25.06
N LYS A 617 7.80 -18.06 -24.32
CA LYS A 617 6.99 -19.25 -24.58
C LYS A 617 6.38 -19.75 -23.26
N PRO A 618 5.24 -20.46 -23.32
CA PRO A 618 4.68 -21.09 -22.13
C PRO A 618 5.65 -22.12 -21.55
N PHE A 619 5.56 -22.37 -20.24
CA PHE A 619 6.24 -23.49 -19.59
C PHE A 619 5.62 -24.83 -20.04
N ALA A 620 6.22 -25.94 -19.61
CA ALA A 620 5.70 -27.29 -19.86
C ALA A 620 4.23 -27.49 -19.42
N THR A 621 3.75 -26.68 -18.47
CA THR A 621 2.37 -26.70 -17.96
C THR A 621 1.51 -25.53 -18.45
N GLY A 622 1.95 -24.78 -19.47
CA GLY A 622 1.24 -23.61 -20.00
C GLY A 622 1.80 -22.27 -19.50
N TRP A 623 1.05 -21.19 -19.77
CA TRP A 623 1.39 -19.85 -19.32
C TRP A 623 1.21 -19.70 -17.80
N PRO A 624 2.11 -18.99 -17.10
CA PRO A 624 1.94 -18.70 -15.68
C PRO A 624 0.83 -17.66 -15.44
N ARG A 625 0.35 -17.60 -14.20
CA ARG A 625 -0.55 -16.54 -13.75
C ARG A 625 0.16 -15.21 -13.91
N ALA A 626 -0.45 -14.30 -14.67
CA ALA A 626 0.09 -12.97 -14.86
C ALA A 626 -0.41 -11.98 -13.80
N LEU A 627 -1.72 -11.97 -13.50
CA LEU A 627 -2.31 -10.97 -12.61
C LEU A 627 -3.12 -11.63 -11.50
N ARG A 628 -2.91 -11.17 -10.25
CA ARG A 628 -3.76 -11.54 -9.12
C ARG A 628 -3.75 -10.46 -8.05
N GLU A 629 -4.91 -10.21 -7.45
CA GLU A 629 -4.99 -9.47 -6.21
C GLU A 629 -4.48 -10.35 -5.05
N VAL A 630 -3.47 -9.86 -4.34
CA VAL A 630 -2.81 -10.57 -3.23
C VAL A 630 -2.85 -9.80 -1.91
N VAL A 631 -3.30 -8.55 -1.99
CA VAL A 631 -3.64 -7.67 -0.89
C VAL A 631 -4.88 -6.95 -1.37
N THR A 632 -5.86 -6.73 -0.51
CA THR A 632 -7.08 -6.00 -0.86
C THR A 632 -6.72 -4.76 -1.70
N GLU A 633 -7.33 -4.61 -2.88
CA GLU A 633 -7.09 -3.47 -3.80
C GLU A 633 -5.69 -3.28 -4.40
N ARG A 634 -4.73 -4.15 -4.08
CA ARG A 634 -3.39 -4.15 -4.68
C ARG A 634 -3.14 -5.49 -5.37
N SER A 635 -2.93 -5.44 -6.67
CA SER A 635 -2.52 -6.63 -7.43
C SER A 635 -1.05 -6.62 -7.78
N LEU A 636 -0.52 -7.83 -7.89
CA LEU A 636 0.77 -8.08 -8.50
C LEU A 636 0.56 -8.53 -9.95
N LEU A 637 1.34 -7.92 -10.85
CA LEU A 637 1.56 -8.38 -12.20
C LEU A 637 2.91 -9.13 -12.24
N ASN A 638 2.88 -10.42 -12.56
CA ASN A 638 4.03 -11.24 -12.93
C ASN A 638 4.25 -11.15 -14.44
N ALA A 639 5.35 -10.54 -14.87
CA ALA A 639 5.66 -10.32 -16.27
C ALA A 639 7.13 -10.60 -16.56
N ALA A 640 7.37 -11.65 -17.35
CA ALA A 640 8.67 -12.08 -17.88
C ALA A 640 9.83 -12.04 -16.86
N GLY A 641 9.60 -12.60 -15.66
CA GLY A 641 10.62 -12.70 -14.62
C GLY A 641 10.66 -11.53 -13.63
N SER A 642 9.69 -10.61 -13.67
CA SER A 642 9.57 -9.52 -12.69
C SER A 642 8.15 -9.42 -12.13
N PHE A 643 8.06 -9.01 -10.85
CA PHE A 643 6.81 -8.59 -10.24
C PHE A 643 6.68 -7.07 -10.30
N PHE A 644 5.46 -6.61 -10.56
CA PHE A 644 5.07 -5.22 -10.56
C PHE A 644 3.84 -5.02 -9.67
N CYS A 645 3.77 -3.90 -8.96
CA CYS A 645 2.54 -3.45 -8.32
C CYS A 645 1.70 -2.73 -9.37
N ALA A 646 0.50 -3.25 -9.64
CA ALA A 646 -0.44 -2.73 -10.62
C ALA A 646 -1.63 -2.05 -9.92
N PRO A 647 -1.71 -0.71 -9.95
CA PRO A 647 -2.88 0.01 -9.46
C PRO A 647 -4.16 -0.35 -10.24
N ARG A 648 -5.32 -0.21 -9.60
CA ARG A 648 -6.61 -0.21 -10.31
C ARG A 648 -6.71 0.96 -11.29
N THR A 649 -7.51 0.84 -12.34
CA THR A 649 -7.69 1.90 -13.37
C THR A 649 -8.00 3.27 -12.77
N ILE A 650 -8.86 3.29 -11.76
CA ILE A 650 -9.29 4.47 -11.02
C ILE A 650 -8.22 5.07 -10.09
N SER A 651 -7.15 4.33 -9.82
CA SER A 651 -5.92 4.79 -9.16
C SER A 651 -4.79 5.02 -10.19
N GLY A 652 -5.13 5.15 -11.47
CA GLY A 652 -4.21 5.41 -12.60
C GLY A 652 -3.78 4.18 -13.39
N GLY A 653 -4.19 2.97 -12.97
CA GLY A 653 -4.04 1.75 -13.76
C GLY A 653 -2.60 1.45 -14.19
N LEU A 654 -2.47 0.91 -15.40
CA LEU A 654 -1.21 0.58 -16.04
C LEU A 654 -0.29 1.80 -16.21
N ALA A 655 -0.84 3.02 -16.32
CA ALA A 655 -0.04 4.24 -16.46
C ALA A 655 0.75 4.61 -15.19
N ARG A 656 0.43 3.99 -14.05
CA ARG A 656 1.08 4.22 -12.75
C ARG A 656 1.69 2.94 -12.14
N ILE A 657 1.91 1.92 -12.97
CA ILE A 657 2.56 0.67 -12.57
C ILE A 657 3.97 0.93 -12.03
N LYS A 658 4.40 0.19 -11.01
CA LYS A 658 5.78 0.24 -10.51
C LYS A 658 6.38 -1.16 -10.37
N PRO A 659 7.68 -1.34 -10.66
CA PRO A 659 8.32 -2.63 -10.44
C PRO A 659 8.56 -2.86 -8.94
N VAL A 660 8.52 -4.13 -8.53
CA VAL A 660 8.84 -4.57 -7.16
C VAL A 660 10.22 -5.22 -7.15
N CYS A 661 10.39 -6.30 -7.92
CA CYS A 661 11.63 -7.06 -8.02
C CYS A 661 11.71 -7.84 -9.34
N THR A 662 12.92 -8.31 -9.67
CA THR A 662 13.16 -9.26 -10.76
C THR A 662 13.53 -10.61 -10.18
N HIS A 663 12.63 -11.58 -10.27
CA HIS A 663 12.74 -12.88 -9.63
C HIS A 663 13.44 -13.93 -10.49
N ASN A 664 13.24 -13.92 -11.83
CA ASN A 664 13.76 -14.94 -12.76
C ASN A 664 13.50 -16.41 -12.32
N LYS A 665 12.40 -16.63 -11.59
CA LYS A 665 11.89 -17.92 -11.12
C LYS A 665 10.77 -18.47 -12.02
N ARG A 666 10.51 -19.78 -11.95
CA ARG A 666 9.37 -20.48 -12.60
C ARG A 666 8.06 -20.30 -11.83
N ILE A 667 7.68 -19.07 -11.51
CA ILE A 667 6.45 -18.81 -10.75
C ILE A 667 5.23 -19.11 -11.62
N THR A 668 4.46 -20.15 -11.28
CA THR A 668 3.31 -20.59 -12.08
C THR A 668 1.98 -20.00 -11.61
N ASP A 669 1.80 -19.82 -10.31
CA ASP A 669 0.64 -19.17 -9.69
C ASP A 669 1.04 -18.56 -8.35
N PHE A 670 0.26 -17.58 -7.90
CA PHE A 670 0.45 -16.89 -6.62
C PHE A 670 -0.89 -16.39 -6.07
N CYS A 671 -1.04 -16.26 -4.75
CA CYS A 671 -2.25 -15.76 -4.11
C CYS A 671 -1.99 -15.26 -2.69
N SER A 672 -2.99 -14.60 -2.12
CA SER A 672 -3.07 -14.40 -0.67
C SER A 672 -3.84 -15.54 -0.02
N TRP A 673 -3.38 -16.01 1.13
CA TRP A 673 -4.07 -17.00 1.94
C TRP A 673 -3.74 -16.79 3.42
N ARG A 674 -4.75 -16.50 4.25
CA ARG A 674 -4.58 -16.27 5.70
C ARG A 674 -3.50 -15.23 6.03
N GLY A 675 -3.39 -14.19 5.22
CA GLY A 675 -2.40 -13.10 5.34
C GLY A 675 -1.02 -13.40 4.75
N LEU A 676 -0.77 -14.63 4.29
CA LEU A 676 0.47 -15.02 3.61
C LEU A 676 0.34 -14.82 2.10
N LEU A 677 1.45 -14.42 1.47
CA LEU A 677 1.68 -14.65 0.04
C LEU A 677 2.09 -16.12 -0.15
N VAL A 678 1.42 -16.80 -1.07
CA VAL A 678 1.72 -18.18 -1.47
C VAL A 678 2.20 -18.18 -2.91
N ILE A 679 3.27 -18.91 -3.22
CA ILE A 679 3.89 -18.98 -4.56
C ILE A 679 4.12 -20.45 -4.96
N ALA A 680 3.70 -20.81 -6.18
CA ALA A 680 4.03 -22.09 -6.83
C ALA A 680 5.23 -21.97 -7.79
N GLY A 681 5.78 -23.12 -8.21
CA GLY A 681 6.97 -23.18 -9.06
C GLY A 681 8.22 -23.68 -8.31
N CYS A 682 8.04 -24.57 -7.34
CA CYS A 682 9.14 -25.04 -6.50
C CYS A 682 9.98 -26.13 -7.18
N SER A 683 11.26 -26.20 -6.85
CA SER A 683 12.12 -27.33 -7.22
C SER A 683 11.61 -28.61 -6.55
N ALA A 684 11.64 -29.74 -7.26
CA ALA A 684 11.31 -31.04 -6.67
C ALA A 684 12.32 -31.48 -5.58
N SER A 685 13.48 -30.82 -5.52
CA SER A 685 14.52 -31.05 -4.51
C SER A 685 14.48 -30.05 -3.34
N ALA A 686 13.49 -29.15 -3.33
CA ALA A 686 13.34 -28.16 -2.26
C ALA A 686 13.15 -28.82 -0.89
N LYS A 687 13.71 -28.18 0.13
CA LYS A 687 13.66 -28.64 1.52
C LYS A 687 12.93 -27.61 2.37
N ALA A 688 12.28 -28.07 3.44
CA ALA A 688 11.65 -27.16 4.38
C ALA A 688 12.70 -26.22 4.99
N ASP A 689 12.41 -24.92 4.92
CA ASP A 689 13.32 -23.83 5.31
C ASP A 689 12.61 -22.73 6.11
N GLY A 690 11.36 -22.99 6.53
CA GLY A 690 10.48 -22.02 7.18
C GLY A 690 9.59 -21.23 6.22
N HIS A 691 9.87 -21.28 4.92
CA HIS A 691 9.05 -20.70 3.86
C HIS A 691 8.48 -21.78 2.93
N TYR A 692 9.22 -22.85 2.67
CA TYR A 692 8.76 -23.99 1.90
C TYR A 692 8.13 -25.07 2.79
N PHE A 693 6.92 -25.47 2.42
CA PHE A 693 6.20 -26.57 3.04
C PHE A 693 5.69 -27.51 1.95
N ALA A 694 5.68 -28.81 2.24
CA ALA A 694 5.28 -29.84 1.30
C ALA A 694 4.49 -30.95 1.99
N GLY A 695 3.72 -31.69 1.20
CA GLY A 695 3.08 -32.92 1.68
C GLY A 695 4.07 -34.07 1.88
N ASP A 696 3.65 -35.06 2.66
CA ASP A 696 4.49 -36.20 3.07
C ASP A 696 5.06 -37.01 1.89
N ASP A 697 4.37 -36.99 0.74
CA ASP A 697 4.84 -37.65 -0.48
C ASP A 697 5.90 -36.85 -1.26
N GLY A 698 6.17 -35.60 -0.84
CA GLY A 698 7.10 -34.67 -1.47
C GLY A 698 6.68 -34.18 -2.85
N LYS A 699 5.47 -34.53 -3.34
CA LYS A 699 5.04 -34.24 -4.72
C LYS A 699 4.36 -32.89 -4.86
N VAL A 700 3.82 -32.36 -3.76
CA VAL A 700 3.21 -31.03 -3.70
C VAL A 700 3.95 -30.21 -2.66
N GLY A 701 4.56 -29.11 -3.09
CA GLY A 701 5.22 -28.16 -2.21
C GLY A 701 5.08 -26.74 -2.71
N LEU A 702 4.93 -25.81 -1.77
CA LEU A 702 4.63 -24.40 -2.01
C LEU A 702 5.50 -23.52 -1.12
N TRP A 703 5.78 -22.31 -1.60
CA TRP A 703 6.45 -21.27 -0.84
C TRP A 703 5.41 -20.36 -0.18
N PHE A 704 5.67 -19.95 1.07
CA PHE A 704 4.84 -19.08 1.88
C PHE A 704 5.70 -17.97 2.50
N GLY A 705 5.15 -16.76 2.60
CA GLY A 705 5.81 -15.64 3.27
C GLY A 705 4.91 -14.41 3.39
N ASP A 706 5.47 -13.30 3.82
CA ASP A 706 4.81 -12.00 3.71
C ASP A 706 5.01 -11.43 2.29
N ILE A 707 4.09 -10.59 1.81
CA ILE A 707 4.27 -9.94 0.51
C ILE A 707 5.51 -9.02 0.48
N ASP A 708 5.85 -8.40 1.60
CA ASP A 708 7.04 -7.56 1.72
C ASP A 708 8.35 -8.39 1.71
N ASP A 709 8.29 -9.73 1.81
CA ASP A 709 9.47 -10.57 1.53
C ASP A 709 9.92 -10.42 0.06
N LEU A 710 9.03 -10.09 -0.87
CA LEU A 710 9.39 -9.89 -2.29
C LEU A 710 10.49 -8.85 -2.49
N TRP A 711 10.64 -7.88 -1.56
CA TRP A 711 11.75 -6.93 -1.57
C TRP A 711 13.10 -7.63 -1.45
N LYS A 712 13.19 -8.75 -0.73
CA LYS A 712 14.42 -9.53 -0.53
C LYS A 712 14.89 -10.24 -1.81
N MET A 713 14.06 -10.37 -2.84
CA MET A 713 14.51 -10.84 -4.16
C MET A 713 15.45 -9.86 -4.86
N GLY A 714 15.57 -8.62 -4.34
CA GLY A 714 16.48 -7.59 -4.82
C GLY A 714 15.81 -6.58 -5.74
N LYS A 715 16.63 -5.68 -6.29
CA LYS A 715 16.16 -4.58 -7.12
C LYS A 715 15.63 -5.03 -8.49
N PRO A 716 14.64 -4.33 -9.04
CA PRO A 716 14.23 -4.51 -10.43
C PRO A 716 15.38 -4.29 -11.41
N ARG A 717 15.49 -5.19 -12.39
CA ARG A 717 16.42 -5.12 -13.53
C ARG A 717 15.74 -5.68 -14.77
N GLY A 718 16.30 -5.45 -15.94
CA GLY A 718 15.78 -6.06 -17.16
C GLY A 718 16.27 -5.42 -18.44
N VAL A 719 15.89 -6.05 -19.55
CA VAL A 719 16.22 -5.58 -20.89
C VAL A 719 14.94 -5.51 -21.69
N GLY A 720 14.78 -4.44 -22.47
CA GLY A 720 13.70 -4.33 -23.41
C GLY A 720 13.64 -2.96 -24.05
N GLY A 721 12.63 -2.68 -24.85
CA GLY A 721 12.46 -1.34 -25.39
C GLY A 721 11.23 -1.16 -26.25
N PRO A 722 10.96 0.09 -26.66
CA PRO A 722 9.87 0.40 -27.57
C PRO A 722 10.04 -0.21 -28.96
N TRP A 723 11.29 -0.37 -29.44
CA TRP A 723 11.60 -0.86 -30.78
C TRP A 723 12.74 -1.86 -30.78
N LYS A 724 12.53 -2.97 -31.48
CA LYS A 724 13.61 -3.86 -31.93
C LYS A 724 13.30 -4.19 -33.37
N ASP A 725 14.19 -3.77 -34.27
CA ASP A 725 14.02 -4.00 -35.70
C ASP A 725 12.61 -3.60 -36.20
N THR A 726 12.09 -2.47 -35.71
CA THR A 726 10.71 -2.05 -35.91
C THR A 726 10.63 -1.07 -37.08
N ALA A 727 9.69 -1.28 -38.00
CA ALA A 727 9.41 -0.30 -39.05
C ALA A 727 8.73 0.95 -38.43
N VAL A 728 9.40 2.10 -38.54
CA VAL A 728 8.94 3.37 -37.94
C VAL A 728 8.58 4.40 -39.00
N GLN A 729 7.70 5.33 -38.63
CA GLN A 729 7.31 6.47 -39.47
C GLN A 729 7.84 7.78 -38.86
N PRO A 730 8.22 8.77 -39.69
CA PRO A 730 8.64 10.09 -39.24
C PRO A 730 7.68 10.70 -38.23
N GLY A 731 8.20 11.17 -37.09
CA GLY A 731 7.46 11.89 -36.06
C GLY A 731 6.46 11.05 -35.24
N LYS A 732 6.19 9.79 -35.63
CA LYS A 732 5.28 8.91 -34.89
C LYS A 732 5.96 8.39 -33.63
N ALA A 733 5.33 8.64 -32.48
CA ALA A 733 5.82 8.15 -31.20
C ALA A 733 5.69 6.63 -31.09
N SER A 734 6.68 5.98 -30.48
CA SER A 734 6.57 4.61 -30.02
C SER A 734 5.53 4.45 -28.91
N ASP A 735 5.20 3.19 -28.60
CA ASP A 735 4.58 2.85 -27.32
C ASP A 735 5.43 3.37 -26.16
N ARG A 736 4.80 3.65 -25.02
CA ARG A 736 5.52 3.99 -23.79
C ARG A 736 6.24 2.76 -23.25
N TYR A 737 7.44 2.97 -22.74
CA TYR A 737 8.26 1.95 -22.09
C TYR A 737 8.57 2.37 -20.65
N LEU A 738 8.37 1.46 -19.70
CA LEU A 738 8.52 1.76 -18.28
C LEU A 738 9.96 2.18 -17.98
N MET A 739 10.13 3.28 -17.25
CA MET A 739 11.44 3.81 -16.86
C MET A 739 11.59 3.93 -15.32
N ALA A 740 10.48 4.06 -14.60
CA ALA A 740 10.49 4.18 -13.14
C ALA A 740 10.97 2.89 -12.45
N GLY A 741 11.69 3.08 -11.33
CA GLY A 741 12.04 2.00 -10.40
C GLY A 741 13.36 1.27 -10.68
N TYR A 742 14.09 1.67 -11.72
CA TYR A 742 15.40 1.11 -12.09
C TYR A 742 16.54 2.07 -11.75
N ASP A 743 17.72 1.54 -11.41
CA ASP A 743 18.88 2.34 -11.03
C ASP A 743 19.59 2.89 -12.28
N LYS A 744 20.44 2.07 -12.90
CA LYS A 744 21.21 2.46 -14.09
C LYS A 744 20.41 2.17 -15.35
N LYS A 745 20.49 3.09 -16.31
CA LYS A 745 19.71 3.01 -17.56
C LYS A 745 20.61 3.33 -18.73
N THR A 746 20.64 2.43 -19.70
CA THR A 746 21.40 2.58 -20.94
C THR A 746 20.49 2.36 -22.12
N LEU A 747 20.47 3.28 -23.09
CA LEU A 747 19.72 3.19 -24.33
C LEU A 747 20.67 2.90 -25.50
N ARG A 748 20.40 1.83 -26.25
CA ARG A 748 21.06 1.46 -27.49
C ARG A 748 20.16 1.75 -28.68
N LEU A 749 20.67 2.51 -29.64
CA LEU A 749 19.99 2.94 -30.85
C LEU A 749 20.72 2.45 -32.11
N ASN A 750 19.99 1.95 -33.11
CA ASN A 750 20.50 1.69 -34.47
C ASN A 750 19.33 1.69 -35.49
N HIS A 751 19.66 1.75 -36.78
CA HIS A 751 18.69 1.70 -37.88
C HIS A 751 19.30 1.16 -39.18
N ASP A 752 18.44 0.88 -40.17
CA ASP A 752 18.83 0.41 -41.51
C ASP A 752 18.87 1.49 -42.62
N ALA A 753 18.47 2.73 -42.32
CA ALA A 753 18.55 3.83 -43.29
C ALA A 753 19.98 4.11 -43.77
N LYS A 754 20.10 4.61 -45.01
CA LYS A 754 21.38 4.96 -45.65
C LYS A 754 21.97 6.28 -45.18
N ASP A 755 21.14 7.15 -44.63
CA ASP A 755 21.53 8.43 -44.07
C ASP A 755 21.32 8.42 -42.55
N ASP A 756 21.95 9.36 -41.85
CA ASP A 756 21.76 9.56 -40.42
C ASP A 756 20.27 9.78 -40.07
N VAL A 757 19.84 9.21 -38.95
CA VAL A 757 18.48 9.34 -38.41
C VAL A 757 18.54 10.03 -37.05
N SER A 758 17.73 11.06 -36.87
CA SER A 758 17.58 11.71 -35.56
C SER A 758 16.47 11.02 -34.77
N ILE A 759 16.81 10.51 -33.60
CA ILE A 759 15.87 9.89 -32.67
C ILE A 759 15.65 10.82 -31.49
N GLN A 760 14.42 11.33 -31.36
CA GLN A 760 13.98 12.11 -30.22
C GLN A 760 13.54 11.18 -29.10
N VAL A 761 14.15 11.32 -27.92
CA VAL A 761 13.78 10.63 -26.69
C VAL A 761 12.88 11.55 -25.88
N GLU A 762 11.66 11.10 -25.58
CA GLU A 762 10.69 11.81 -24.76
C GLU A 762 10.43 11.07 -23.45
N VAL A 763 10.23 11.81 -22.36
CA VAL A 763 9.93 11.28 -21.03
C VAL A 763 8.61 11.84 -20.50
N GLU A 764 7.94 11.07 -19.65
CA GLU A 764 6.75 11.47 -18.92
C GLU A 764 6.97 11.17 -17.44
N PHE A 765 6.77 12.15 -16.57
CA PHE A 765 7.18 12.08 -15.17
C PHE A 765 6.01 11.97 -14.18
N ALA A 766 4.76 12.25 -14.56
CA ALA A 766 3.64 12.33 -13.60
C ALA A 766 2.61 11.21 -13.74
N GLY A 767 2.72 10.33 -14.74
CA GLY A 767 1.66 9.38 -15.11
C GLY A 767 0.40 10.08 -15.64
N LEU A 768 0.54 11.27 -16.25
CA LEU A 768 -0.57 12.14 -16.72
C LEU A 768 -0.43 12.55 -18.20
N ASP A 769 0.36 11.81 -18.98
CA ASP A 769 0.63 12.10 -20.40
C ASP A 769 1.29 13.46 -20.68
N LEU A 770 2.03 13.99 -19.71
CA LEU A 770 2.82 15.22 -19.82
C LEU A 770 4.19 14.99 -20.47
N TRP A 771 4.20 14.50 -21.71
CA TRP A 771 5.43 14.18 -22.43
C TRP A 771 6.32 15.39 -22.69
N ARG A 772 7.62 15.24 -22.46
CA ARG A 772 8.66 16.26 -22.70
C ARG A 772 9.85 15.65 -23.41
N THR A 773 10.45 16.40 -24.32
CA THR A 773 11.72 16.00 -24.95
C THR A 773 12.83 16.02 -23.93
N TYR A 774 13.48 14.87 -23.72
CA TYR A 774 14.69 14.75 -22.92
C TYR A 774 15.92 15.10 -23.75
N LYS A 775 16.06 14.48 -24.92
CA LYS A 775 17.21 14.67 -25.82
C LYS A 775 16.88 14.20 -27.23
N THR A 776 17.51 14.81 -28.23
CA THR A 776 17.55 14.28 -29.61
C THR A 776 18.95 13.71 -29.86
N ILE A 777 19.02 12.49 -30.36
CA ILE A 777 20.27 11.77 -30.62
C ILE A 777 20.33 11.44 -32.11
N THR A 778 21.36 11.94 -32.79
CA THR A 778 21.65 11.56 -34.18
C THR A 778 22.37 10.22 -34.19
N VAL A 779 21.82 9.26 -34.95
CA VAL A 779 22.39 7.92 -35.14
C VAL A 779 22.94 7.86 -36.56
N PRO A 780 24.26 7.67 -36.75
CA PRO A 780 24.83 7.56 -38.08
C PRO A 780 24.44 6.27 -38.79
N ALA A 781 24.35 6.31 -40.13
CA ALA A 781 24.05 5.13 -40.94
C ALA A 781 25.01 3.96 -40.66
N GLY A 782 24.44 2.77 -40.46
CA GLY A 782 25.20 1.54 -40.17
C GLY A 782 25.87 1.48 -38.79
N GLN A 783 25.66 2.48 -37.93
CA GLN A 783 26.25 2.52 -36.59
C GLN A 783 25.25 2.21 -35.48
N THR A 784 25.78 1.83 -34.32
CA THR A 784 25.03 1.77 -33.06
C THR A 784 25.49 2.91 -32.17
N VAL A 785 24.55 3.70 -31.67
CA VAL A 785 24.80 4.72 -30.64
C VAL A 785 24.29 4.23 -29.30
N THR A 786 25.12 4.38 -28.27
CA THR A 786 24.74 4.08 -26.87
C THR A 786 24.69 5.38 -26.08
N HIS A 787 23.59 5.60 -25.37
CA HIS A 787 23.38 6.73 -24.47
C HIS A 787 23.15 6.22 -23.05
N GLU A 788 24.02 6.63 -22.13
CA GLU A 788 23.83 6.39 -20.69
C GLU A 788 23.05 7.56 -20.10
N PHE A 789 21.97 7.26 -19.38
CA PHE A 789 21.26 8.29 -18.63
C PHE A 789 22.09 8.69 -17.41
N PRO A 790 22.09 9.98 -17.02
CA PRO A 790 22.78 10.41 -15.82
C PRO A 790 22.36 9.58 -14.61
N GLU A 791 23.32 9.27 -13.73
CA GLU A 791 23.00 8.64 -12.44
C GLU A 791 22.00 9.53 -11.68
N GLY A 792 20.94 8.95 -11.11
CA GLY A 792 19.87 9.72 -10.48
C GLY A 792 18.73 10.10 -11.41
N PHE A 793 18.91 10.03 -12.73
CA PHE A 793 17.83 10.35 -13.66
C PHE A 793 16.73 9.28 -13.62
N SER A 794 15.51 9.76 -13.45
CA SER A 794 14.29 8.98 -13.33
C SER A 794 13.17 9.74 -14.03
N ALA A 795 12.28 9.01 -14.68
CA ALA A 795 10.99 9.45 -15.16
C ALA A 795 10.05 8.25 -15.05
N HIS A 796 8.74 8.44 -15.18
CA HIS A 796 7.83 7.30 -15.09
C HIS A 796 7.87 6.47 -16.38
N TRP A 797 7.76 7.15 -17.53
CA TRP A 797 7.78 6.54 -18.85
C TRP A 797 8.81 7.20 -19.77
N VAL A 798 9.28 6.42 -20.74
CA VAL A 798 10.06 6.89 -21.90
C VAL A 798 9.41 6.44 -23.20
N ARG A 799 9.55 7.22 -24.27
CA ARG A 799 9.20 6.83 -25.64
C ARG A 799 10.15 7.50 -26.63
N VAL A 800 10.14 7.04 -27.88
CA VAL A 800 11.02 7.56 -28.93
C VAL A 800 10.25 7.93 -30.20
N LYS A 801 10.81 8.86 -30.99
CA LYS A 801 10.36 9.25 -32.34
C LYS A 801 11.56 9.33 -33.27
N ALA A 802 11.44 8.81 -34.49
CA ALA A 802 12.45 8.97 -35.53
C ALA A 802 12.02 10.09 -36.49
N ASP A 803 12.97 10.83 -37.06
CA ASP A 803 12.70 11.86 -38.09
C ASP A 803 12.51 11.27 -39.50
N LYS A 804 12.91 10.00 -39.71
CA LYS A 804 12.85 9.30 -41.00
C LYS A 804 12.14 7.95 -40.89
N ALA A 805 11.54 7.52 -42.01
CA ALA A 805 11.04 6.16 -42.14
C ALA A 805 12.22 5.20 -42.28
N CYS A 806 12.30 4.20 -41.42
CA CYS A 806 13.35 3.18 -41.43
C CYS A 806 12.93 1.98 -40.57
N LYS A 807 13.75 0.94 -40.55
CA LYS A 807 13.71 -0.10 -39.52
C LYS A 807 14.68 0.30 -38.41
N ALA A 808 14.17 0.54 -37.22
CA ALA A 808 14.95 1.09 -36.10
C ALA A 808 14.87 0.20 -34.85
N THR A 809 15.91 0.27 -34.03
CA THR A 809 16.01 -0.36 -32.72
C THR A 809 16.24 0.72 -31.67
N ALA A 810 15.49 0.66 -30.58
CA ALA A 810 15.66 1.44 -29.37
C ALA A 810 15.45 0.53 -28.17
N MET A 811 16.56 -0.03 -27.67
CA MET A 811 16.58 -1.03 -26.60
C MET A 811 17.30 -0.47 -25.39
N PHE A 812 16.69 -0.66 -24.23
CA PHE A 812 17.17 -0.26 -22.92
C PHE A 812 17.70 -1.47 -22.15
N THR A 813 18.74 -1.21 -21.38
CA THR A 813 19.25 -2.10 -20.34
C THR A 813 19.12 -1.38 -19.00
N TYR A 814 18.46 -2.05 -18.05
CA TYR A 814 18.28 -1.61 -16.68
C TYR A 814 19.01 -2.56 -15.73
N GLU A 815 19.90 -2.00 -14.91
CA GLU A 815 20.80 -2.72 -14.01
C GLU A 815 20.58 -2.31 -12.55
#